data_AF-A0A3Q9KAS7-F1
#
_entry.id   AF-A0A3Q9KAS7-F1
#
_cell.length_a   1.000
_cell.length_b   1.000
_cell.length_c   1.000
_cell.angle_alpha   90.00
_cell.angle_beta   90.00
_cell.angle_gamma   90.00
#
_symmetry.space_group_name_H-M   'P 1'
#
loop_
_entity.id
_entity.type
_entity.pdbx_description
1 polymer ?
#
loop_
_entity_poly.entity_id
_entity_poly.type
_entity_poly.pdbx_seq_one_letter_code
_entity_poly.pdbx_strand_id
1 'polypeptide(L)'
;MSTGPYEGTPQLTDEQLAVVGLPADAPLLVTAGAGAGKTHTLVRRVEALVSDEGLTTGDILVLTFSRAAVRELRARLSLYGGRARHVRVTTFDSWALDILTEDAGDVDWRSRPFDERIREATKVIADERTAPEWLDELRHIVIDEVQDLVGDRRELVEVLLEAYDCGFTIVGDPAQAIYGFQVAAPEEREIETNRFFDWLRNFFVDDLIELALTRNFRARTDEARAALRFEGAVRGCVTFAEADRIHDELRTELAARLDFGDITVPFIRESLLDASIPTAVLCRTNGEALLISEWLHGLGVPHQLRRAAQNRAVPAWLNDLAHVDPGALSLTRQRFDDVHPSLQGVTEKLDRERMWRVLLACARDRAGQSIDLSRLRDALAAGRLPDELTAQPPHPLVISTFHRAKGLEFDRVLVVDPGRIDTSEVSLGVDAADRVRALYVAMTRAREEIYRLDLPERVRPDHKGLRLIRKDKRTGRWARFGFQHWKRSGMEILGGDIHVRQPAVGRGREDDAVALQNYLRSEVSSGDPVELVRIDEVPADHDGRTGPGYVLRHEHREIGVASEAFRVDLYRHLQQSRTFLPRNWPQRLTGLRIDVIETVAGERAAGRQVGLGDLGMWLAPRPTGLGRFEYDPTDKD
;
A
#
# COMPACT_ATOMS: atom_id res chain seq x y z
N MET A 1 18.26 13.01 -38.45
CA MET A 1 19.22 12.63 -37.40
C MET A 1 18.43 11.84 -36.38
N SER A 2 18.66 10.54 -36.28
CA SER A 2 17.94 9.68 -35.33
C SER A 2 18.52 9.94 -33.94
N THR A 3 17.73 10.57 -33.07
CA THR A 3 18.01 10.68 -31.64
C THR A 3 18.19 9.25 -31.09
N GLY A 4 19.37 8.91 -30.59
CA GLY A 4 19.61 7.57 -30.04
C GLY A 4 18.69 7.31 -28.83
N PRO A 5 18.40 6.05 -28.48
CA PRO A 5 17.52 5.70 -27.35
C PRO A 5 17.99 6.24 -25.99
N TYR A 6 19.23 6.75 -25.91
CA TYR A 6 19.85 7.28 -24.70
C TYR A 6 19.83 8.81 -24.57
N GLU A 7 19.27 9.54 -25.54
CA GLU A 7 19.27 11.00 -25.51
C GLU A 7 18.40 11.51 -24.35
N GLY A 8 19.04 12.14 -23.35
CA GLY A 8 18.37 12.64 -22.14
C GLY A 8 18.39 11.70 -20.92
N THR A 9 18.95 10.49 -21.04
CA THR A 9 19.15 9.62 -19.87
C THR A 9 20.43 9.97 -19.10
N PRO A 10 20.41 9.93 -17.74
CA PRO A 10 21.61 10.16 -16.94
C PRO A 10 22.75 9.22 -17.34
N GLN A 11 23.98 9.72 -17.32
CA GLN A 11 25.16 8.87 -17.48
C GLN A 11 25.31 7.93 -16.27
N LEU A 12 25.71 6.70 -16.55
CA LEU A 12 26.02 5.71 -15.53
C LEU A 12 27.33 6.10 -14.82
N THR A 13 27.41 5.85 -13.52
CA THR A 13 28.69 5.90 -12.78
C THR A 13 29.54 4.69 -13.10
N ASP A 14 30.83 4.73 -12.75
CA ASP A 14 31.73 3.59 -12.89
C ASP A 14 31.21 2.35 -12.15
N GLU A 15 30.64 2.52 -10.95
CA GLU A 15 30.00 1.44 -10.19
C GLU A 15 28.79 0.85 -10.92
N GLN A 16 27.95 1.70 -11.54
CA GLN A 16 26.80 1.23 -12.30
C GLN A 16 27.22 0.58 -13.62
N LEU A 17 28.28 1.08 -14.28
CA LEU A 17 28.86 0.47 -15.47
C LEU A 17 29.44 -0.91 -15.15
N ALA A 18 30.10 -1.07 -14.00
CA ALA A 18 30.61 -2.36 -13.55
C ALA A 18 29.48 -3.39 -13.38
N VAL A 19 28.33 -2.99 -12.84
CA VAL A 19 27.13 -3.84 -12.76
C VAL A 19 26.61 -4.19 -14.16
N VAL A 20 26.47 -3.19 -15.03
CA VAL A 20 25.87 -3.35 -16.36
C VAL A 20 26.72 -4.24 -17.27
N GLY A 21 28.05 -4.14 -17.19
CA GLY A 21 28.99 -4.80 -18.10
C GLY A 21 29.39 -6.24 -17.75
N LEU A 22 28.80 -6.87 -16.73
CA LEU A 22 29.07 -8.28 -16.41
C LEU A 22 28.44 -9.23 -17.44
N PRO A 23 28.94 -10.46 -17.63
CA PRO A 23 28.33 -11.40 -18.57
C PRO A 23 26.97 -11.92 -18.06
N ALA A 24 26.17 -12.53 -18.94
CA ALA A 24 24.81 -12.98 -18.59
C ALA A 24 24.75 -14.13 -17.57
N ASP A 25 25.81 -14.92 -17.44
CA ASP A 25 25.93 -16.04 -16.49
C ASP A 25 26.44 -15.60 -15.11
N ALA A 26 26.81 -14.33 -14.92
CA ALA A 26 27.34 -13.84 -13.66
C ALA A 26 26.31 -13.93 -12.51
N PRO A 27 26.65 -14.58 -11.37
CA PRO A 27 25.88 -14.50 -10.13
C PRO A 27 26.24 -13.21 -9.39
N LEU A 28 25.41 -12.18 -9.53
CA LEU A 28 25.69 -10.82 -9.09
C LEU A 28 24.76 -10.40 -7.94
N LEU A 29 25.36 -9.97 -6.83
CA LEU A 29 24.69 -9.25 -5.74
C LEU A 29 25.11 -7.77 -5.75
N VAL A 30 24.14 -6.86 -5.89
CA VAL A 30 24.36 -5.41 -5.86
C VAL A 30 23.76 -4.81 -4.58
N THR A 31 24.63 -4.36 -3.69
CA THR A 31 24.21 -3.59 -2.50
C THR A 31 24.02 -2.12 -2.87
N ALA A 32 22.81 -1.60 -2.77
CA ALA A 32 22.50 -0.26 -3.25
C ALA A 32 21.52 0.49 -2.34
N GLY A 33 22.06 1.52 -1.68
CA GLY A 33 21.35 2.37 -0.73
C GLY A 33 20.15 3.12 -1.31
N ALA A 34 19.40 3.79 -0.42
CA ALA A 34 18.24 4.59 -0.81
C ALA A 34 18.67 5.70 -1.78
N GLY A 35 18.13 5.72 -3.00
CA GLY A 35 18.49 6.76 -3.99
C GLY A 35 19.83 6.52 -4.71
N ALA A 36 20.44 5.33 -4.60
CA ALA A 36 21.66 4.97 -5.31
C ALA A 36 21.47 4.64 -6.82
N GLY A 37 20.24 4.77 -7.32
CA GLY A 37 19.93 4.51 -8.74
C GLY A 37 19.63 3.05 -9.07
N LYS A 38 19.29 2.18 -8.09
CA LYS A 38 18.91 0.75 -8.27
C LYS A 38 18.13 0.47 -9.55
N THR A 39 16.95 1.09 -9.66
CA THR A 39 16.05 0.89 -10.80
C THR A 39 16.65 1.36 -12.12
N HIS A 40 17.47 2.43 -12.11
CA HIS A 40 18.16 2.88 -13.32
C HIS A 40 19.22 1.86 -13.75
N THR A 41 20.04 1.38 -12.81
CA THR A 41 21.05 0.34 -13.05
C THR A 41 20.41 -0.96 -13.55
N LEU A 42 19.33 -1.43 -12.93
CA LEU A 42 18.61 -2.64 -13.34
C LEU A 42 18.07 -2.55 -14.76
N VAL A 43 17.48 -1.41 -15.13
CA VAL A 43 16.96 -1.21 -16.49
C VAL A 43 18.08 -1.26 -17.52
N ARG A 44 19.22 -0.62 -17.23
CA ARG A 44 20.41 -0.65 -18.10
C ARG A 44 21.07 -2.02 -18.15
N ARG A 45 21.02 -2.78 -17.06
CA ARG A 45 21.49 -4.17 -16.99
C ARG A 45 20.66 -5.09 -17.88
N VAL A 46 19.33 -5.05 -17.76
CA VAL A 46 18.41 -5.83 -18.61
C VAL A 46 18.58 -5.47 -20.08
N GLU A 47 18.79 -4.19 -20.38
CA GLU A 47 19.09 -3.75 -21.74
C GLU A 47 20.40 -4.37 -22.27
N ALA A 48 21.50 -4.26 -21.52
CA ALA A 48 22.80 -4.82 -21.92
C ALA A 48 22.72 -6.33 -22.13
N LEU A 49 21.98 -7.05 -21.28
CA LEU A 49 21.75 -8.49 -21.46
C LEU A 49 21.06 -8.81 -22.80
N VAL A 50 20.10 -7.98 -23.23
CA VAL A 50 19.39 -8.19 -24.51
C VAL A 50 20.22 -7.73 -25.71
N SER A 51 20.93 -6.61 -25.58
CA SER A 51 21.60 -5.94 -26.69
C SER A 51 23.04 -6.39 -26.91
N ASP A 52 23.80 -6.57 -25.84
CA ASP A 52 25.22 -6.92 -25.87
C ASP A 52 25.42 -8.44 -25.73
N GLU A 53 24.71 -9.09 -24.80
CA GLU A 53 24.78 -10.54 -24.57
C GLU A 53 23.82 -11.36 -25.45
N GLY A 54 22.91 -10.68 -26.18
CA GLY A 54 22.04 -11.30 -27.17
C GLY A 54 20.87 -12.14 -26.63
N LEU A 55 20.55 -12.01 -25.33
CA LEU A 55 19.44 -12.75 -24.71
C LEU A 55 18.10 -12.33 -25.33
N THR A 56 17.22 -13.32 -25.51
CA THR A 56 15.83 -13.09 -25.89
C THR A 56 14.98 -12.70 -24.69
N THR A 57 13.74 -12.27 -24.93
CA THR A 57 12.83 -11.85 -23.87
C THR A 57 12.30 -13.00 -23.03
N GLY A 58 12.39 -14.24 -23.54
CA GLY A 58 12.06 -15.46 -22.80
C GLY A 58 13.16 -15.83 -21.81
N ASP A 59 14.41 -15.56 -22.17
CA ASP A 59 15.61 -15.90 -21.40
C ASP A 59 15.75 -15.12 -20.08
N ILE A 60 15.00 -14.01 -19.92
CA ILE A 60 15.13 -13.09 -18.78
C ILE A 60 13.84 -13.02 -17.97
N LEU A 61 13.95 -13.30 -16.68
CA LEU A 61 12.89 -13.12 -15.70
C LEU A 61 13.23 -11.98 -14.72
N VAL A 62 12.33 -11.02 -14.55
CA VAL A 62 12.48 -9.94 -13.56
C VAL A 62 11.39 -10.06 -12.49
N LEU A 63 11.80 -10.33 -11.24
CA LEU A 63 10.94 -10.47 -10.08
C LEU A 63 11.08 -9.26 -9.14
N THR A 64 9.95 -8.81 -8.58
CA THR A 64 9.90 -7.74 -7.59
C THR A 64 8.77 -7.95 -6.59
N PHE A 65 8.85 -7.30 -5.43
CA PHE A 65 7.84 -7.42 -4.38
C PHE A 65 6.53 -6.70 -4.71
N SER A 66 6.57 -5.60 -5.46
CA SER A 66 5.41 -4.72 -5.63
C SER A 66 5.00 -4.49 -7.08
N ARG A 67 3.68 -4.42 -7.31
CA ARG A 67 3.12 -4.03 -8.61
C ARG A 67 3.55 -2.62 -9.04
N ALA A 68 3.81 -1.74 -8.08
CA ALA A 68 4.34 -0.40 -8.35
C ALA A 68 5.74 -0.47 -8.99
N ALA A 69 6.63 -1.29 -8.43
CA ALA A 69 7.95 -1.54 -8.99
C ALA A 69 7.87 -2.22 -10.38
N VAL A 70 6.97 -3.20 -10.58
CA VAL A 70 6.72 -3.80 -11.90
C VAL A 70 6.37 -2.72 -12.93
N ARG A 71 5.42 -1.84 -12.59
CA ARG A 71 4.97 -0.76 -13.48
C ARG A 71 6.09 0.22 -13.78
N GLU A 72 6.87 0.59 -12.77
CA GLU A 72 8.00 1.51 -12.93
C GLU A 72 9.07 0.91 -13.84
N LEU A 73 9.50 -0.34 -13.58
CA LEU A 73 10.48 -1.05 -14.40
C LEU A 73 9.99 -1.20 -15.85
N ARG A 74 8.74 -1.64 -16.06
CA ARG A 74 8.14 -1.76 -17.41
C ARG A 74 8.06 -0.41 -18.13
N ALA A 75 7.64 0.64 -17.42
CA ALA A 75 7.57 1.98 -17.99
C ALA A 75 8.95 2.47 -18.42
N ARG A 76 9.98 2.26 -17.59
CA ARG A 76 11.36 2.63 -17.91
C ARG A 76 11.92 1.80 -19.07
N LEU A 77 11.77 0.48 -19.06
CA LEU A 77 12.18 -0.39 -20.17
C LEU A 77 11.50 -0.01 -21.49
N SER A 78 10.26 0.49 -21.44
CA SER A 78 9.54 0.97 -22.63
C SER A 78 10.16 2.23 -23.24
N LEU A 79 10.86 3.06 -22.46
CA LEU A 79 11.52 4.28 -22.94
C LEU A 79 12.77 3.99 -23.76
N TYR A 80 13.52 2.94 -23.42
CA TYR A 80 14.74 2.54 -24.15
C TYR A 80 14.44 1.82 -25.48
N GLY A 81 13.18 1.42 -25.71
CA GLY A 81 12.77 0.76 -26.95
C GLY A 81 13.32 -0.67 -27.10
N GLY A 82 13.33 -1.18 -28.33
CA GLY A 82 13.92 -2.49 -28.65
C GLY A 82 13.17 -3.70 -28.08
N ARG A 83 13.87 -4.83 -27.96
CA ARG A 83 13.32 -6.10 -27.44
C ARG A 83 13.15 -6.08 -25.92
N ALA A 84 13.94 -5.30 -25.18
CA ALA A 84 13.93 -5.23 -23.72
C ALA A 84 12.54 -4.86 -23.13
N ARG A 85 11.72 -4.10 -23.85
CA ARG A 85 10.34 -3.76 -23.44
C ARG A 85 9.40 -4.98 -23.29
N HIS A 86 9.77 -6.12 -23.87
CA HIS A 86 9.00 -7.35 -23.85
C HIS A 86 9.50 -8.35 -22.80
N VAL A 87 10.57 -8.01 -22.04
CA VAL A 87 11.06 -8.83 -20.93
C VAL A 87 9.96 -9.00 -19.89
N ARG A 88 9.86 -10.23 -19.35
CA ARG A 88 8.86 -10.58 -18.35
C ARG A 88 9.22 -9.97 -17.00
N VAL A 89 8.59 -8.84 -16.67
CA VAL A 89 8.66 -8.22 -15.33
C VAL A 89 7.38 -8.52 -14.57
N THR A 90 7.46 -9.17 -13.41
CA THR A 90 6.28 -9.60 -12.64
C THR A 90 6.54 -9.57 -11.13
N THR A 91 5.48 -9.68 -10.32
CA THR A 91 5.63 -9.87 -8.87
C THR A 91 5.77 -11.35 -8.54
N PHE A 92 6.41 -11.69 -7.41
CA PHE A 92 6.46 -13.08 -6.91
C PHE A 92 5.07 -13.73 -6.88
N ASP A 93 4.08 -13.03 -6.34
CA ASP A 93 2.70 -13.52 -6.23
C ASP A 93 2.03 -13.79 -7.58
N SER A 94 2.35 -12.97 -8.59
CA SER A 94 1.75 -13.11 -9.91
C SER A 94 2.44 -14.23 -10.67
N TRP A 95 3.76 -14.34 -10.53
CA TRP A 95 4.55 -15.41 -11.13
C TRP A 95 4.21 -16.79 -10.57
N ALA A 96 4.09 -16.93 -9.25
CA ALA A 96 3.66 -18.17 -8.62
C ALA A 96 2.25 -18.58 -9.08
N LEU A 97 1.34 -17.62 -9.24
CA LEU A 97 0.03 -17.90 -9.81
C LEU A 97 0.14 -18.36 -11.28
N ASP A 98 0.99 -17.72 -12.08
CA ASP A 98 1.17 -18.08 -13.49
C ASP A 98 1.64 -19.54 -13.61
N ILE A 99 2.66 -19.94 -12.83
CA ILE A 99 3.17 -21.33 -12.73
C ILE A 99 2.03 -22.30 -12.36
N LEU A 100 1.29 -21.99 -11.29
CA LEU A 100 0.22 -22.86 -10.81
C LEU A 100 -0.96 -22.97 -11.77
N THR A 101 -1.16 -22.02 -12.67
CA THR A 101 -2.27 -22.01 -13.64
C THR A 101 -1.95 -22.67 -14.97
N GLU A 102 -0.68 -23.02 -15.23
CA GLU A 102 -0.25 -23.62 -16.48
C GLU A 102 -0.69 -25.09 -16.60
N ASP A 103 -0.82 -25.79 -15.46
CA ASP A 103 -1.22 -27.21 -15.38
C ASP A 103 -2.36 -27.46 -14.38
N ALA A 104 -3.13 -26.41 -14.05
CA ALA A 104 -4.15 -26.48 -13.02
C ALA A 104 -5.26 -27.50 -13.39
N GLY A 105 -5.37 -28.56 -12.59
CA GLY A 105 -6.63 -29.28 -12.41
C GLY A 105 -7.74 -28.36 -11.88
N ASP A 106 -8.79 -28.93 -11.28
CA ASP A 106 -10.00 -28.20 -10.87
C ASP A 106 -9.84 -27.20 -9.69
N VAL A 107 -8.60 -26.81 -9.34
CA VAL A 107 -8.29 -25.94 -8.19
C VAL A 107 -8.30 -24.47 -8.59
N ASP A 108 -9.19 -23.68 -7.98
CA ASP A 108 -9.19 -22.22 -8.12
C ASP A 108 -8.10 -21.56 -7.26
N TRP A 109 -6.86 -21.58 -7.75
CA TRP A 109 -5.72 -20.93 -7.10
C TRP A 109 -5.92 -19.43 -6.84
N ARG A 110 -6.76 -18.75 -7.63
CA ARG A 110 -6.98 -17.30 -7.46
C ARG A 110 -7.74 -16.97 -6.18
N SER A 111 -8.51 -17.91 -5.65
CA SER A 111 -9.21 -17.78 -4.36
C SER A 111 -8.29 -18.02 -3.14
N ARG A 112 -7.10 -18.59 -3.35
CA ARG A 112 -6.18 -18.96 -2.28
C ARG A 112 -5.32 -17.79 -1.80
N PRO A 113 -4.94 -17.77 -0.50
CA PRO A 113 -3.96 -16.83 0.04
C PRO A 113 -2.68 -16.79 -0.79
N PHE A 114 -2.00 -15.63 -0.80
CA PHE A 114 -0.74 -15.48 -1.54
C PHE A 114 0.33 -16.44 -1.06
N ASP A 115 0.51 -16.56 0.26
CA ASP A 115 1.57 -17.38 0.85
C ASP A 115 1.38 -18.88 0.54
N GLU A 116 0.13 -19.36 0.51
CA GLU A 116 -0.20 -20.73 0.06
C GLU A 116 0.20 -20.93 -1.41
N ARG A 117 -0.13 -19.98 -2.29
CA ARG A 117 0.26 -20.05 -3.71
C ARG A 117 1.78 -20.04 -3.90
N ILE A 118 2.49 -19.19 -3.16
CA ILE A 118 3.96 -19.13 -3.24
C ILE A 118 4.53 -20.50 -2.87
N ARG A 119 4.10 -21.07 -1.73
CA ARG A 119 4.58 -22.36 -1.25
C ARG A 119 4.31 -23.51 -2.23
N GLU A 120 3.13 -23.56 -2.83
CA GLU A 120 2.82 -24.61 -3.80
C GLU A 120 3.58 -24.42 -5.11
N ALA A 121 3.78 -23.18 -5.58
CA ALA A 121 4.63 -22.91 -6.74
C ALA A 121 6.08 -23.31 -6.49
N THR A 122 6.61 -23.06 -5.28
CA THR A 122 7.96 -23.50 -4.88
C THR A 122 8.13 -25.02 -5.04
N LYS A 123 7.12 -25.80 -4.65
CA LYS A 123 7.15 -27.27 -4.82
C LYS A 123 7.16 -27.68 -6.30
N VAL A 124 6.39 -26.98 -7.13
CA VAL A 124 6.35 -27.23 -8.59
C VAL A 124 7.71 -26.94 -9.22
N ILE A 125 8.35 -25.83 -8.85
CA ILE A 125 9.67 -25.44 -9.35
C ILE A 125 10.74 -26.45 -8.94
N ALA A 126 10.64 -27.01 -7.73
CA ALA A 126 11.58 -27.99 -7.19
C ALA A 126 11.45 -29.40 -7.79
N ASP A 127 10.30 -29.74 -8.39
CA ASP A 127 10.04 -31.05 -8.99
C ASP A 127 10.11 -30.96 -10.52
N GLU A 128 11.23 -31.44 -11.10
CA GLU A 128 11.49 -31.52 -12.54
C GLU A 128 10.35 -32.16 -13.35
N ARG A 129 9.51 -32.99 -12.73
CA ARG A 129 8.37 -33.64 -13.41
C ARG A 129 7.17 -32.72 -13.59
N THR A 130 7.10 -31.65 -12.82
CA THR A 130 5.97 -30.71 -12.78
C THR A 130 6.37 -29.29 -13.16
N ALA A 131 7.66 -28.97 -13.10
CA ALA A 131 8.20 -27.70 -13.50
C ALA A 131 7.88 -27.40 -14.98
N PRO A 132 7.39 -26.18 -15.31
CA PRO A 132 7.21 -25.78 -16.69
C PRO A 132 8.53 -25.81 -17.48
N GLU A 133 8.51 -26.41 -18.68
CA GLU A 133 9.70 -26.59 -19.54
C GLU A 133 10.43 -25.27 -19.85
N TRP A 134 9.72 -24.14 -19.92
CA TRP A 134 10.32 -22.84 -20.20
C TRP A 134 11.22 -22.32 -19.07
N LEU A 135 11.16 -22.91 -17.86
CA LEU A 135 12.09 -22.55 -16.79
C LEU A 135 13.53 -22.95 -17.13
N ASP A 136 13.72 -24.06 -17.87
CA ASP A 136 15.04 -24.50 -18.35
C ASP A 136 15.62 -23.57 -19.43
N GLU A 137 14.79 -22.74 -20.05
CA GLU A 137 15.20 -21.74 -21.05
C GLU A 137 15.72 -20.44 -20.40
N LEU A 138 15.54 -20.26 -19.09
CA LEU A 138 16.02 -19.08 -18.38
C LEU A 138 17.56 -19.02 -18.41
N ARG A 139 18.09 -17.86 -18.82
CA ARG A 139 19.53 -17.57 -18.84
C ARG A 139 19.92 -16.53 -17.82
N HIS A 140 18.99 -15.67 -17.41
CA HIS A 140 19.25 -14.66 -16.39
C HIS A 140 18.02 -14.32 -15.54
N ILE A 141 18.20 -14.26 -14.22
CA ILE A 141 17.15 -13.86 -13.27
C ILE A 141 17.52 -12.53 -12.60
N VAL A 142 16.61 -11.56 -12.64
CA VAL A 142 16.77 -10.28 -11.94
C VAL A 142 15.81 -10.20 -10.78
N ILE A 143 16.33 -9.89 -9.59
CA ILE A 143 15.54 -9.76 -8.36
C ILE A 143 15.75 -8.38 -7.77
N ASP A 144 14.67 -7.62 -7.64
CA ASP A 144 14.68 -6.28 -7.01
C ASP A 144 14.15 -6.34 -5.58
N GLU A 145 14.68 -5.46 -4.73
CA GLU A 145 14.36 -5.31 -3.31
C GLU A 145 14.52 -6.61 -2.50
N VAL A 146 15.67 -7.29 -2.66
CA VAL A 146 15.96 -8.58 -1.99
C VAL A 146 15.79 -8.54 -0.47
N GLN A 147 15.98 -7.38 0.16
CA GLN A 147 15.77 -7.20 1.59
C GLN A 147 14.32 -7.40 2.05
N ASP A 148 13.36 -7.52 1.11
CA ASP A 148 11.95 -7.78 1.38
C ASP A 148 11.57 -9.25 1.17
N LEU A 149 12.53 -10.11 0.83
CA LEU A 149 12.36 -11.56 0.78
C LEU A 149 12.39 -12.15 2.19
N VAL A 150 11.22 -12.53 2.67
CA VAL A 150 11.03 -13.22 3.96
C VAL A 150 10.07 -14.41 3.78
N GLY A 151 10.20 -15.44 4.61
CA GLY A 151 9.28 -16.59 4.64
C GLY A 151 9.17 -17.33 3.30
N ASP A 152 7.95 -17.65 2.86
CA ASP A 152 7.71 -18.46 1.65
C ASP A 152 8.33 -17.85 0.38
N ARG A 153 8.44 -16.50 0.29
CA ARG A 153 9.05 -15.82 -0.88
C ARG A 153 10.56 -15.96 -0.92
N ARG A 154 11.22 -15.99 0.25
CA ARG A 154 12.66 -16.30 0.35
C ARG A 154 12.91 -17.71 -0.15
N GLU A 155 12.15 -18.68 0.37
CA GLU A 155 12.27 -20.09 -0.02
C GLU A 155 12.03 -20.32 -1.52
N LEU A 156 11.03 -19.63 -2.10
CA LEU A 156 10.79 -19.65 -3.54
C LEU A 156 12.03 -19.25 -4.35
N VAL A 157 12.72 -18.19 -3.92
CA VAL A 157 13.91 -17.68 -4.62
C VAL A 157 15.11 -18.59 -4.41
N GLU A 158 15.31 -19.11 -3.19
CA GLU A 158 16.38 -20.07 -2.90
C GLU A 158 16.23 -21.31 -3.80
N VAL A 159 15.05 -21.93 -3.82
CA VAL A 159 14.77 -23.09 -4.69
C VAL A 159 14.96 -22.76 -6.17
N LEU A 160 14.53 -21.59 -6.63
CA LEU A 160 14.71 -21.19 -8.03
C LEU A 160 16.21 -21.05 -8.41
N LEU A 161 17.03 -20.46 -7.54
CA LEU A 161 18.46 -20.29 -7.80
C LEU A 161 19.26 -21.59 -7.58
N GLU A 162 18.77 -22.51 -6.76
CA GLU A 162 19.37 -23.84 -6.57
C GLU A 162 19.08 -24.78 -7.74
N ALA A 163 17.85 -24.73 -8.28
CA ALA A 163 17.37 -25.70 -9.26
C ALA A 163 17.82 -25.39 -10.70
N TYR A 164 18.09 -24.13 -11.05
CA TYR A 164 18.36 -23.71 -12.43
C TYR A 164 19.73 -23.03 -12.55
N ASP A 165 20.58 -23.61 -13.39
CA ASP A 165 21.92 -23.10 -13.69
C ASP A 165 21.85 -21.90 -14.65
N CYS A 166 21.64 -20.71 -14.09
CA CYS A 166 21.55 -19.46 -14.83
C CYS A 166 22.17 -18.31 -14.03
N GLY A 167 22.59 -17.26 -14.74
CA GLY A 167 23.11 -16.07 -14.06
C GLY A 167 22.00 -15.31 -13.33
N PHE A 168 22.38 -14.46 -12.38
CA PHE A 168 21.40 -13.62 -11.70
C PHE A 168 21.93 -12.23 -11.35
N THR A 169 21.03 -11.25 -11.29
CA THR A 169 21.30 -9.92 -10.74
C THR A 169 20.32 -9.66 -9.61
N ILE A 170 20.81 -9.73 -8.38
CA ILE A 170 20.04 -9.48 -7.17
C ILE A 170 20.41 -8.09 -6.65
N VAL A 171 19.42 -7.24 -6.40
CA VAL A 171 19.63 -5.86 -5.93
C VAL A 171 18.86 -5.61 -4.64
N GLY A 172 19.53 -5.01 -3.66
CA GLY A 172 18.85 -4.57 -2.44
C GLY A 172 19.77 -3.88 -1.45
N ASP A 173 19.22 -3.61 -0.26
CA ASP A 173 19.90 -2.90 0.81
C ASP A 173 19.42 -3.39 2.18
N PRO A 174 20.28 -4.06 2.96
CA PRO A 174 19.97 -4.48 4.32
C PRO A 174 19.48 -3.34 5.22
N ALA A 175 19.95 -2.10 5.01
CA ALA A 175 19.53 -0.95 5.80
C ALA A 175 18.04 -0.57 5.59
N GLN A 176 17.40 -1.11 4.55
CA GLN A 176 16.00 -0.89 4.25
C GLN A 176 15.12 -2.12 4.55
N ALA A 177 15.66 -3.19 5.13
CA ALA A 177 14.91 -4.38 5.53
C ALA A 177 13.93 -4.04 6.67
N ILE A 178 12.67 -3.74 6.36
CA ILE A 178 11.67 -3.35 7.38
C ILE A 178 10.37 -4.15 7.30
N TYR A 179 10.33 -5.22 6.49
CA TYR A 179 9.15 -6.10 6.37
C TYR A 179 9.23 -7.38 7.22
N GLY A 180 10.23 -7.50 8.11
CA GLY A 180 10.36 -8.63 9.03
C GLY A 180 9.07 -8.90 9.83
N PHE A 181 8.28 -7.86 10.13
CA PHE A 181 6.98 -8.00 10.80
C PHE A 181 5.95 -8.92 10.10
N GLN A 182 6.13 -9.26 8.83
CA GLN A 182 5.25 -10.18 8.09
C GLN A 182 5.36 -11.62 8.59
N VAL A 183 6.50 -12.00 9.18
CA VAL A 183 6.70 -13.32 9.76
C VAL A 183 6.00 -13.38 11.12
N ALA A 184 5.14 -14.38 11.29
CA ALA A 184 4.22 -14.45 12.44
C ALA A 184 4.95 -14.72 13.76
N ALA A 185 5.98 -15.57 13.75
CA ALA A 185 6.73 -15.94 14.93
C ALA A 185 7.87 -14.95 15.24
N PRO A 186 7.95 -14.38 16.45
CA PRO A 186 9.08 -13.55 16.89
C PRO A 186 10.46 -14.17 16.69
N GLU A 187 10.61 -15.45 17.04
CA GLU A 187 11.89 -16.16 16.99
C GLU A 187 12.35 -16.36 15.53
N GLU A 188 11.41 -16.59 14.62
CA GLU A 188 11.70 -16.67 13.18
C GLU A 188 12.06 -15.29 12.60
N ARG A 189 11.46 -14.20 13.10
CA ARG A 189 11.76 -12.83 12.63
C ARG A 189 13.21 -12.41 12.85
N GLU A 190 13.77 -12.77 13.99
CA GLU A 190 15.17 -12.48 14.32
C GLU A 190 16.13 -13.25 13.41
N ILE A 191 15.75 -14.45 12.99
CA ILE A 191 16.55 -15.30 12.10
C ILE A 191 16.41 -14.87 10.62
N GLU A 192 15.27 -14.32 10.21
CA GLU A 192 14.99 -13.97 8.81
C GLU A 192 15.75 -12.72 8.32
N THR A 193 16.16 -11.83 9.23
CA THR A 193 16.91 -10.62 8.84
C THR A 193 18.30 -11.01 8.32
N ASN A 194 18.64 -10.57 7.10
CA ASN A 194 19.87 -10.92 6.38
C ASN A 194 20.06 -12.40 6.01
N ARG A 195 19.15 -13.30 6.43
CA ARG A 195 19.22 -14.74 6.14
C ARG A 195 19.49 -15.05 4.68
N PHE A 196 18.76 -14.39 3.79
CA PHE A 196 18.93 -14.59 2.35
C PHE A 196 20.31 -14.13 1.85
N PHE A 197 20.81 -13.00 2.34
CA PHE A 197 22.15 -12.52 1.98
C PHE A 197 23.23 -13.50 2.45
N ASP A 198 23.10 -14.02 3.67
CA ASP A 198 24.05 -14.98 4.22
C ASP A 198 23.98 -16.32 3.48
N TRP A 199 22.76 -16.80 3.17
CA TRP A 199 22.57 -18.00 2.35
C TRP A 199 23.21 -17.83 0.97
N LEU A 200 22.98 -16.70 0.28
CA LEU A 200 23.51 -16.44 -1.05
C LEU A 200 25.05 -16.47 -1.07
N ARG A 201 25.68 -15.82 -0.09
CA ARG A 201 27.15 -15.82 0.07
C ARG A 201 27.73 -17.19 0.37
N ASN A 202 27.01 -18.01 1.15
CA ASN A 202 27.46 -19.34 1.50
C ASN A 202 27.27 -20.34 0.34
N PHE A 203 26.18 -20.22 -0.40
CA PHE A 203 25.86 -21.13 -1.50
C PHE A 203 26.71 -20.85 -2.75
N PHE A 204 26.93 -19.58 -3.08
CA PHE A 204 27.70 -19.14 -4.26
C PHE A 204 29.10 -18.64 -3.90
N VAL A 205 29.73 -19.16 -2.84
CA VAL A 205 30.95 -18.60 -2.23
C VAL A 205 32.11 -18.35 -3.21
N ASP A 206 32.29 -19.23 -4.20
CA ASP A 206 33.41 -19.15 -5.15
C ASP A 206 33.10 -18.28 -6.38
N ASP A 207 31.81 -18.08 -6.70
CA ASP A 207 31.37 -17.46 -7.95
C ASP A 207 30.68 -16.10 -7.73
N LEU A 208 30.14 -15.82 -6.54
CA LEU A 208 29.33 -14.64 -6.25
C LEU A 208 30.14 -13.35 -6.41
N ILE A 209 29.67 -12.48 -7.32
CA ILE A 209 30.22 -11.15 -7.52
C ILE A 209 29.43 -10.17 -6.65
N GLU A 210 30.08 -9.53 -5.68
CA GLU A 210 29.46 -8.47 -4.87
C GLU A 210 29.93 -7.08 -5.34
N LEU A 211 28.97 -6.25 -5.77
CA LEU A 211 29.20 -4.84 -6.12
C LEU A 211 28.34 -3.92 -5.25
N ALA A 212 28.76 -2.66 -5.11
CA ALA A 212 28.02 -1.65 -4.35
C ALA A 212 27.79 -0.38 -5.17
N LEU A 213 26.62 0.24 -4.99
CA LEU A 213 26.31 1.57 -5.52
C LEU A 213 26.32 2.56 -4.35
N THR A 214 27.32 3.44 -4.31
CA THR A 214 27.57 4.32 -3.15
C THR A 214 27.07 5.75 -3.35
N ARG A 215 26.97 6.20 -4.60
CA ARG A 215 26.54 7.58 -4.91
C ARG A 215 25.04 7.77 -4.72
N ASN A 216 24.63 8.72 -3.87
CA ASN A 216 23.23 9.09 -3.69
C ASN A 216 22.78 10.17 -4.70
N PHE A 217 21.71 9.90 -5.44
CA PHE A 217 21.10 10.83 -6.41
C PHE A 217 19.76 11.41 -5.94
N ARG A 218 19.19 10.89 -4.85
CA ARG A 218 17.89 11.32 -4.33
C ARG A 218 18.02 12.57 -3.47
N ALA A 219 18.93 12.55 -2.50
CA ALA A 219 19.13 13.64 -1.55
C ALA A 219 19.93 14.77 -2.20
N ARG A 220 19.27 15.92 -2.41
CA ARG A 220 19.81 17.08 -3.13
C ARG A 220 20.50 18.07 -2.20
N THR A 221 20.09 18.13 -0.94
CA THR A 221 20.57 19.05 0.10
C THR A 221 21.35 18.32 1.18
N ASP A 222 22.05 19.06 2.04
CA ASP A 222 22.78 18.48 3.17
C ASP A 222 21.83 17.99 4.27
N GLU A 223 20.70 18.67 4.43
CA GLU A 223 19.61 18.28 5.32
C GLU A 223 19.08 16.89 4.95
N ALA A 224 18.79 16.65 3.67
CA ALA A 224 18.30 15.37 3.19
C ALA A 224 19.36 14.25 3.25
N ARG A 225 20.66 14.59 3.26
CA ARG A 225 21.76 13.62 3.36
C ARG A 225 22.09 13.20 4.80
N ALA A 226 21.52 13.87 5.78
CA ALA A 226 21.79 13.69 7.20
C ALA A 226 21.89 12.23 7.68
N ALA A 227 20.93 11.41 7.29
CA ALA A 227 20.85 10.02 7.72
C ALA A 227 21.86 9.12 7.00
N LEU A 228 22.33 9.49 5.82
CA LEU A 228 23.15 8.61 4.96
C LEU A 228 24.47 8.19 5.62
N ARG A 229 25.06 9.04 6.47
CA ARG A 229 26.29 8.69 7.20
C ARG A 229 26.12 7.51 8.17
N PHE A 230 24.89 7.19 8.56
CA PHE A 230 24.59 6.06 9.44
C PHE A 230 24.38 4.75 8.69
N GLU A 231 24.34 4.76 7.34
CA GLU A 231 24.01 3.60 6.51
C GLU A 231 24.84 2.35 6.86
N GLY A 232 26.16 2.49 7.00
CA GLY A 232 27.02 1.38 7.39
C GLY A 232 26.70 0.81 8.78
N ALA A 233 26.43 1.68 9.76
CA ALA A 233 26.07 1.27 11.12
C ALA A 233 24.69 0.58 11.14
N VAL A 234 23.72 1.09 10.37
CA VAL A 234 22.39 0.51 10.24
C VAL A 234 22.45 -0.88 9.58
N ARG A 235 23.30 -1.08 8.57
CA ARG A 235 23.49 -2.40 7.92
C ARG A 235 24.07 -3.44 8.87
N GLY A 236 25.08 -3.06 9.65
CA GLY A 236 25.77 -3.96 10.58
C GLY A 236 25.09 -4.11 11.94
N CYS A 237 23.94 -3.48 12.16
CA CYS A 237 23.26 -3.49 13.44
C CYS A 237 22.65 -4.87 13.72
N VAL A 238 23.26 -5.62 14.64
CA VAL A 238 22.84 -6.99 15.00
C VAL A 238 22.48 -7.13 16.48
N THR A 239 23.03 -6.28 17.34
CA THR A 239 22.74 -6.32 18.79
C THR A 239 21.79 -5.21 19.23
N PHE A 240 21.08 -5.46 20.34
CA PHE A 240 20.25 -4.43 20.98
C PHE A 240 21.05 -3.18 21.39
N ALA A 241 22.25 -3.34 21.93
CA ALA A 241 23.07 -2.22 22.38
C ALA A 241 23.53 -1.32 21.21
N GLU A 242 23.88 -1.94 20.08
CA GLU A 242 24.13 -1.20 18.84
C GLU A 242 22.87 -0.49 18.36
N ALA A 243 21.73 -1.19 18.36
CA ALA A 243 20.47 -0.63 17.90
C ALA A 243 20.05 0.58 18.73
N ASP A 244 20.09 0.49 20.06
CA ASP A 244 19.74 1.58 20.98
C ASP A 244 20.62 2.81 20.75
N ARG A 245 21.95 2.60 20.65
CA ARG A 245 22.91 3.68 20.35
C ARG A 245 22.64 4.33 18.99
N ILE A 246 22.56 3.54 17.91
CA ILE A 246 22.36 4.07 16.55
C ILE A 246 21.02 4.80 16.45
N HIS A 247 19.97 4.27 17.11
CA HIS A 247 18.67 4.90 17.14
C HIS A 247 18.70 6.25 17.87
N ASP A 248 19.35 6.34 19.03
CA ASP A 248 19.50 7.60 19.75
C ASP A 248 20.37 8.61 18.98
N GLU A 249 21.38 8.16 18.24
CA GLU A 249 22.16 9.01 17.34
C GLU A 249 21.31 9.56 16.17
N LEU A 250 20.51 8.71 15.52
CA LEU A 250 19.56 9.13 14.46
C LEU A 250 18.53 10.14 14.99
N ARG A 251 18.00 9.92 16.20
CA ARG A 251 17.07 10.85 16.85
C ARG A 251 17.73 12.17 17.22
N THR A 252 18.98 12.13 17.67
CA THR A 252 19.77 13.33 17.95
C THR A 252 19.99 14.12 16.66
N GLU A 253 20.32 13.44 15.56
CA GLU A 253 20.47 14.07 14.25
C GLU A 253 19.16 14.70 13.76
N LEU A 254 18.03 14.01 13.94
CA LEU A 254 16.70 14.55 13.63
C LEU A 254 16.36 15.76 14.51
N ALA A 255 16.69 15.73 15.81
CA ALA A 255 16.45 16.83 16.74
C ALA A 255 17.35 18.04 16.50
N ALA A 256 18.53 17.84 15.90
CA ALA A 256 19.43 18.91 15.49
C ALA A 256 18.97 19.61 14.20
N ARG A 257 17.92 19.12 13.52
CA ARG A 257 17.29 19.83 12.40
C ARG A 257 16.44 20.97 12.93
N LEU A 258 16.20 21.96 12.06
CA LEU A 258 15.24 23.02 12.34
C LEU A 258 13.89 22.39 12.67
N ASP A 259 13.23 22.91 13.69
CA ASP A 259 11.82 22.63 13.91
C ASP A 259 11.05 23.22 12.72
N PHE A 260 10.08 22.47 12.19
CA PHE A 260 9.15 23.02 11.19
C PHE A 260 8.35 24.20 11.78
N GLY A 261 8.22 24.21 13.11
CA GLY A 261 7.53 25.22 13.90
C GLY A 261 6.10 24.81 14.22
N ASP A 262 5.39 25.70 14.92
CA ASP A 262 4.05 25.41 15.42
C ASP A 262 3.02 25.40 14.27
N ILE A 263 2.58 24.20 13.87
CA ILE A 263 1.56 23.98 12.83
C ILE A 263 0.21 24.64 13.19
N THR A 264 -0.03 25.04 14.44
CA THR A 264 -1.22 25.82 14.78
C THR A 264 -1.17 27.26 14.25
N VAL A 265 0.02 27.75 13.88
CA VAL A 265 0.21 29.05 13.23
C VAL A 265 -0.24 28.97 11.77
N PRO A 266 -1.17 29.84 11.30
CA PRO A 266 -1.75 29.75 9.95
C PRO A 266 -0.73 29.71 8.81
N PHE A 267 0.31 30.56 8.86
CA PHE A 267 1.35 30.61 7.83
C PHE A 267 2.14 29.29 7.71
N ILE A 268 2.54 28.71 8.85
CA ILE A 268 3.27 27.42 8.89
C ILE A 268 2.36 26.31 8.34
N ARG A 269 1.09 26.31 8.77
CA ARG A 269 0.08 25.35 8.31
C ARG A 269 -0.16 25.40 6.80
N GLU A 270 -0.28 26.60 6.24
CA GLU A 270 -0.49 26.79 4.79
C GLU A 270 0.70 26.29 3.97
N SER A 271 1.93 26.41 4.50
CA SER A 271 3.13 25.91 3.83
C SER A 271 3.18 24.39 3.65
N LEU A 272 2.41 23.61 4.44
CA LEU A 272 2.27 22.16 4.27
C LEU A 272 1.48 21.78 3.01
N LEU A 273 0.73 22.73 2.45
CA LEU A 273 -0.17 22.53 1.32
C LEU A 273 0.42 23.05 0.01
N ASP A 274 1.68 23.49 0.01
CA ASP A 274 2.37 23.91 -1.20
C ASP A 274 2.49 22.74 -2.18
N ALA A 275 1.70 22.79 -3.26
CA ALA A 275 1.68 21.75 -4.27
C ALA A 275 3.00 21.63 -5.05
N SER A 276 3.87 22.65 -5.00
CA SER A 276 5.21 22.58 -5.59
C SER A 276 6.20 21.77 -4.75
N ILE A 277 5.87 21.50 -3.48
CA ILE A 277 6.70 20.76 -2.53
C ILE A 277 5.89 19.59 -1.97
N PRO A 278 5.84 18.43 -2.68
CA PRO A 278 5.22 17.22 -2.18
C PRO A 278 5.73 16.88 -0.77
N THR A 279 4.82 16.93 0.20
CA THR A 279 5.14 16.84 1.63
C THR A 279 4.57 15.55 2.22
N ALA A 280 5.37 14.86 3.03
CA ALA A 280 4.91 13.72 3.82
C ALA A 280 5.10 13.92 5.31
N VAL A 281 4.10 13.53 6.10
CA VAL A 281 4.25 13.32 7.55
C VAL A 281 4.39 11.82 7.79
N LEU A 282 5.54 11.42 8.33
CA LEU A 282 5.91 10.03 8.52
C LEU A 282 5.83 9.64 9.99
N CYS A 283 5.07 8.58 10.26
CA CYS A 283 4.76 8.08 11.60
C CYS A 283 5.36 6.67 11.81
N ARG A 284 5.63 6.28 13.05
CA ARG A 284 6.10 4.92 13.33
C ARG A 284 4.97 3.91 13.17
N THR A 285 3.76 4.25 13.63
CA THR A 285 2.60 3.34 13.62
C THR A 285 1.39 3.91 12.88
N ASN A 286 0.47 3.03 12.42
CA ASN A 286 -0.79 3.49 11.83
C ASN A 286 -1.66 4.23 12.87
N GLY A 287 -1.58 3.87 14.16
CA GLY A 287 -2.30 4.55 15.23
C GLY A 287 -1.88 6.01 15.37
N GLU A 288 -0.57 6.29 15.31
CA GLU A 288 -0.03 7.65 15.27
C GLU A 288 -0.51 8.40 14.02
N ALA A 289 -0.48 7.75 12.85
CA ALA A 289 -0.95 8.35 11.60
C ALA A 289 -2.44 8.75 11.67
N LEU A 290 -3.29 7.92 12.29
CA LEU A 290 -4.71 8.21 12.52
C LEU A 290 -4.91 9.41 13.46
N LEU A 291 -4.09 9.53 14.51
CA LEU A 291 -4.15 10.66 15.45
C LEU A 291 -3.68 11.96 14.84
N ILE A 292 -2.61 11.91 14.05
CA ILE A 292 -2.09 13.08 13.35
C ILE A 292 -3.10 13.54 12.30
N SER A 293 -3.71 12.59 11.58
CA SER A 293 -4.81 12.87 10.66
C SER A 293 -5.98 13.56 11.36
N GLU A 294 -6.42 13.02 12.51
CA GLU A 294 -7.47 13.65 13.33
C GLU A 294 -7.08 15.07 13.77
N TRP A 295 -5.85 15.28 14.21
CA TRP A 295 -5.35 16.58 14.65
C TRP A 295 -5.32 17.60 13.51
N LEU A 296 -4.77 17.23 12.35
CA LEU A 296 -4.67 18.07 11.17
C LEU A 296 -6.05 18.44 10.60
N HIS A 297 -7.00 17.49 10.59
CA HIS A 297 -8.40 17.81 10.26
C HIS A 297 -9.02 18.79 11.27
N GLY A 298 -8.71 18.66 12.56
CA GLY A 298 -9.14 19.63 13.58
C GLY A 298 -8.58 21.04 13.37
N LEU A 299 -7.48 21.16 12.60
CA LEU A 299 -6.89 22.44 12.19
C LEU A 299 -7.33 22.88 10.78
N GLY A 300 -8.21 22.14 10.11
CA GLY A 300 -8.66 22.44 8.75
C GLY A 300 -7.60 22.18 7.67
N VAL A 301 -6.64 21.29 7.92
CA VAL A 301 -5.58 20.95 6.95
C VAL A 301 -6.04 19.75 6.09
N PRO A 302 -6.34 19.95 4.79
CA PRO A 302 -6.61 18.84 3.90
C PRO A 302 -5.35 17.97 3.74
N HIS A 303 -5.52 16.65 3.75
CA HIS A 303 -4.42 15.70 3.63
C HIS A 303 -4.95 14.34 3.19
N GLN A 304 -4.06 13.51 2.64
CA GLN A 304 -4.36 12.12 2.31
C GLN A 304 -3.71 11.19 3.33
N LEU A 305 -4.51 10.35 3.99
CA LEU A 305 -3.99 9.25 4.81
C LEU A 305 -3.69 8.04 3.92
N ARG A 306 -2.42 7.61 3.87
CA ARG A 306 -1.98 6.56 2.97
C ARG A 306 -2.53 5.18 3.39
N ARG A 307 -3.30 4.57 2.50
CA ARG A 307 -3.90 3.24 2.66
C ARG A 307 -2.87 2.11 2.52
N ALA A 308 -3.23 0.94 3.03
CA ALA A 308 -2.53 -0.29 2.69
C ALA A 308 -2.69 -0.59 1.18
N ALA A 309 -1.67 -1.17 0.55
CA ALA A 309 -1.67 -1.45 -0.89
C ALA A 309 -2.84 -2.35 -1.34
N GLN A 310 -3.35 -3.20 -0.44
CA GLN A 310 -4.50 -4.07 -0.72
C GLN A 310 -5.85 -3.34 -0.63
N ASN A 311 -5.92 -2.18 0.04
CA ASN A 311 -7.16 -1.45 0.31
C ASN A 311 -7.40 -0.36 -0.74
N ARG A 312 -7.57 -0.77 -2.01
CA ARG A 312 -7.75 0.16 -3.14
C ARG A 312 -9.19 0.68 -3.20
N ALA A 313 -9.32 1.95 -3.54
CA ALA A 313 -10.60 2.55 -3.88
C ALA A 313 -10.70 2.74 -5.39
N VAL A 314 -11.86 2.40 -5.93
CA VAL A 314 -12.14 2.57 -7.35
C VAL A 314 -12.70 3.98 -7.55
N PRO A 315 -12.09 4.85 -8.37
CA PRO A 315 -12.55 6.22 -8.55
C PRO A 315 -14.01 6.33 -8.99
N ALA A 316 -14.69 7.40 -8.56
CA ALA A 316 -16.08 7.68 -8.91
C ALA A 316 -16.31 7.81 -10.43
N TRP A 317 -15.34 8.30 -11.19
CA TRP A 317 -15.47 8.47 -12.64
C TRP A 317 -15.72 7.17 -13.41
N LEU A 318 -15.36 5.99 -12.86
CA LEU A 318 -15.71 4.71 -13.46
C LEU A 318 -17.21 4.42 -13.40
N ASN A 319 -17.89 4.87 -12.34
CA ASN A 319 -19.35 4.85 -12.26
C ASN A 319 -19.97 5.74 -13.34
N ASP A 320 -19.35 6.88 -13.62
CA ASP A 320 -19.86 7.87 -14.58
C ASP A 320 -19.84 7.29 -15.99
N LEU A 321 -18.75 6.62 -16.35
CA LEU A 321 -18.64 5.88 -17.60
C LEU A 321 -19.69 4.78 -17.74
N ALA A 322 -20.00 4.09 -16.65
CA ALA A 322 -21.02 3.03 -16.65
C ALA A 322 -22.45 3.56 -16.84
N HIS A 323 -22.69 4.84 -16.54
CA HIS A 323 -24.02 5.46 -16.55
C HIS A 323 -24.18 6.57 -17.60
N VAL A 324 -23.26 6.67 -18.56
CA VAL A 324 -23.35 7.60 -19.70
C VAL A 324 -24.64 7.42 -20.49
N ASP A 325 -25.01 6.16 -20.72
CA ASP A 325 -26.22 5.78 -21.46
C ASP A 325 -27.00 4.78 -20.59
N PRO A 326 -27.96 5.26 -19.79
CA PRO A 326 -28.72 4.40 -18.88
C PRO A 326 -29.36 3.21 -19.59
N GLY A 327 -28.97 2.00 -19.21
CA GLY A 327 -29.45 0.75 -19.81
C GLY A 327 -28.54 0.17 -20.90
N ALA A 328 -27.53 0.89 -21.37
CA ALA A 328 -26.51 0.33 -22.26
C ALA A 328 -25.59 -0.64 -21.51
N LEU A 329 -25.29 -1.78 -22.11
CA LEU A 329 -24.31 -2.76 -21.60
C LEU A 329 -22.93 -2.61 -22.23
N SER A 330 -22.78 -1.68 -23.19
CA SER A 330 -21.55 -1.42 -23.90
C SER A 330 -21.31 0.08 -24.07
N LEU A 331 -20.07 0.52 -23.87
CA LEU A 331 -19.63 1.89 -24.11
C LEU A 331 -18.82 1.96 -25.41
N THR A 332 -19.29 2.72 -26.40
CA THR A 332 -18.56 2.93 -27.66
C THR A 332 -17.43 3.95 -27.52
N ARG A 333 -16.46 3.93 -28.44
CA ARG A 333 -15.37 4.92 -28.44
C ARG A 333 -15.87 6.36 -28.54
N GLN A 334 -16.85 6.61 -29.40
CA GLN A 334 -17.44 7.94 -29.59
C GLN A 334 -18.06 8.46 -28.28
N ARG A 335 -18.90 7.64 -27.62
CA ARG A 335 -19.52 8.02 -26.34
C ARG A 335 -18.50 8.25 -25.23
N PHE A 336 -17.44 7.46 -25.20
CA PHE A 336 -16.33 7.67 -24.28
C PHE A 336 -15.63 9.02 -24.54
N ASP A 337 -15.32 9.33 -25.80
CA ASP A 337 -14.68 10.60 -26.17
C ASP A 337 -15.58 11.81 -25.85
N ASP A 338 -16.91 11.66 -25.96
CA ASP A 338 -17.88 12.70 -25.60
C ASP A 338 -17.87 13.01 -24.10
N VAL A 339 -17.72 12.00 -23.25
CA VAL A 339 -17.83 12.13 -21.78
C VAL A 339 -16.47 12.35 -21.11
N HIS A 340 -15.37 11.87 -21.69
CA HIS A 340 -14.03 11.99 -21.14
C HIS A 340 -13.68 13.40 -20.62
N PRO A 341 -13.99 14.52 -21.32
CA PRO A 341 -13.69 15.87 -20.84
C PRO A 341 -14.43 16.26 -19.54
N SER A 342 -15.55 15.61 -19.22
CA SER A 342 -16.34 15.86 -18.01
C SER A 342 -15.93 15.01 -16.81
N LEU A 343 -15.06 14.01 -17.00
CA LEU A 343 -14.65 13.12 -15.91
C LEU A 343 -13.76 13.88 -14.91
N GLN A 344 -14.11 13.77 -13.63
CA GLN A 344 -13.34 14.35 -12.54
C GLN A 344 -12.52 13.29 -11.80
N GLY A 345 -11.40 13.69 -11.21
CA GLY A 345 -10.55 12.77 -10.43
C GLY A 345 -9.74 11.77 -11.27
N VAL A 346 -9.62 12.00 -12.58
CA VAL A 346 -8.71 11.25 -13.46
C VAL A 346 -7.29 11.76 -13.22
N THR A 347 -6.35 10.85 -13.02
CA THR A 347 -4.93 11.22 -12.84
C THR A 347 -4.34 11.74 -14.14
N GLU A 348 -3.50 12.77 -14.10
CA GLU A 348 -2.82 13.33 -15.27
C GLU A 348 -1.99 12.30 -16.07
N LYS A 349 -1.52 11.24 -15.42
CA LYS A 349 -0.75 10.15 -16.04
C LYS A 349 -1.59 9.21 -16.92
N LEU A 350 -2.91 9.32 -16.87
CA LEU A 350 -3.86 8.50 -17.61
C LEU A 350 -4.55 9.35 -18.68
N ASP A 351 -3.85 9.57 -19.79
CA ASP A 351 -4.43 10.26 -20.95
C ASP A 351 -5.59 9.46 -21.56
N ARG A 352 -6.39 10.13 -22.40
CA ARG A 352 -7.58 9.59 -23.07
C ARG A 352 -7.31 8.27 -23.81
N GLU A 353 -6.22 8.19 -24.58
CA GLU A 353 -5.92 7.00 -25.39
C GLU A 353 -5.46 5.83 -24.53
N ARG A 354 -4.67 6.12 -23.50
CA ARG A 354 -4.24 5.13 -22.52
C ARG A 354 -5.42 4.62 -21.72
N MET A 355 -6.32 5.50 -21.29
CA MET A 355 -7.54 5.13 -20.57
C MET A 355 -8.40 4.16 -21.37
N TRP A 356 -8.68 4.50 -22.64
CA TRP A 356 -9.46 3.63 -23.54
C TRP A 356 -8.82 2.25 -23.70
N ARG A 357 -7.51 2.18 -23.94
CA ARG A 357 -6.78 0.91 -24.09
C ARG A 357 -6.84 0.05 -22.83
N VAL A 358 -6.67 0.66 -21.65
CA VAL A 358 -6.71 -0.06 -20.38
C VAL A 358 -8.13 -0.57 -20.10
N LEU A 359 -9.17 0.23 -20.37
CA LEU A 359 -10.56 -0.19 -20.22
C LEU A 359 -10.93 -1.36 -21.15
N LEU A 360 -10.51 -1.32 -22.43
CA LEU A 360 -10.70 -2.43 -23.38
C LEU A 360 -10.03 -3.71 -22.90
N ALA A 361 -8.78 -3.61 -22.41
CA ALA A 361 -8.04 -4.76 -21.88
C ALA A 361 -8.76 -5.37 -20.67
N CYS A 362 -9.35 -4.54 -19.79
CA CYS A 362 -10.13 -5.00 -18.65
C CYS A 362 -11.42 -5.73 -19.06
N ALA A 363 -12.13 -5.18 -20.04
CA ALA A 363 -13.35 -5.76 -20.59
C ALA A 363 -13.08 -7.00 -21.46
N ARG A 364 -11.80 -7.35 -21.72
CA ARG A 364 -11.40 -8.48 -22.57
C ARG A 364 -12.04 -8.43 -23.96
N ASP A 365 -12.29 -7.23 -24.49
CA ASP A 365 -12.80 -7.07 -25.84
C ASP A 365 -11.62 -7.06 -26.83
N ARG A 366 -11.56 -8.07 -27.70
CA ARG A 366 -10.53 -8.22 -28.73
C ARG A 366 -10.85 -7.49 -30.03
N ALA A 367 -12.12 -7.10 -30.25
CA ALA A 367 -12.54 -6.34 -31.42
C ALA A 367 -12.20 -4.84 -31.28
N GLY A 368 -12.06 -4.35 -30.05
CA GLY A 368 -11.53 -3.01 -29.74
C GLY A 368 -12.48 -1.85 -30.07
N GLN A 369 -13.74 -2.13 -30.39
CA GLN A 369 -14.73 -1.13 -30.83
C GLN A 369 -15.61 -0.60 -29.69
N SER A 370 -15.80 -1.40 -28.63
CA SER A 370 -16.62 -1.05 -27.48
C SER A 370 -16.07 -1.66 -26.19
N ILE A 371 -16.43 -1.08 -25.05
CA ILE A 371 -16.14 -1.65 -23.73
C ILE A 371 -17.41 -2.36 -23.24
N ASP A 372 -17.33 -3.66 -22.99
CA ASP A 372 -18.38 -4.41 -22.30
C ASP A 372 -18.42 -4.01 -20.81
N LEU A 373 -19.48 -3.29 -20.43
CA LEU A 373 -19.65 -2.75 -19.08
C LEU A 373 -19.96 -3.86 -18.06
N SER A 374 -20.54 -4.98 -18.48
CA SER A 374 -20.75 -6.13 -17.58
C SER A 374 -19.41 -6.78 -17.22
N ARG A 375 -18.52 -6.96 -18.19
CA ARG A 375 -17.17 -7.50 -17.92
C ARG A 375 -16.31 -6.53 -17.11
N LEU A 376 -16.42 -5.23 -17.37
CA LEU A 376 -15.76 -4.21 -16.55
C LEU A 376 -16.25 -4.27 -15.10
N ARG A 377 -17.57 -4.36 -14.90
CA ARG A 377 -18.18 -4.57 -13.58
C ARG A 377 -17.68 -5.84 -12.91
N ASP A 378 -17.55 -6.95 -13.64
CA ASP A 378 -17.05 -8.21 -13.08
C ASP A 378 -15.56 -8.17 -12.77
N ALA A 379 -14.78 -7.34 -13.48
CA ALA A 379 -13.41 -7.03 -13.10
C ALA A 379 -13.36 -6.20 -11.81
N LEU A 380 -14.26 -5.22 -11.65
CA LEU A 380 -14.40 -4.42 -10.43
C LEU A 380 -14.77 -5.29 -9.23
N ALA A 381 -15.84 -6.08 -9.33
CA ALA A 381 -16.32 -6.94 -8.26
C ALA A 381 -15.27 -7.97 -7.79
N ALA A 382 -14.40 -8.41 -8.71
CA ALA A 382 -13.31 -9.33 -8.42
C ALA A 382 -12.00 -8.63 -7.99
N GLY A 383 -11.98 -7.28 -7.88
CA GLY A 383 -10.77 -6.52 -7.53
C GLY A 383 -9.66 -6.61 -8.59
N ARG A 384 -10.02 -6.90 -9.85
CA ARG A 384 -9.10 -7.15 -10.97
C ARG A 384 -8.80 -5.90 -11.81
N LEU A 385 -9.25 -4.72 -11.39
CA LEU A 385 -8.94 -3.48 -12.08
C LEU A 385 -7.44 -3.16 -12.00
N PRO A 386 -6.80 -2.76 -13.11
CA PRO A 386 -5.42 -2.28 -13.13
C PRO A 386 -5.20 -1.09 -12.21
N ASP A 387 -3.96 -0.94 -11.73
CA ASP A 387 -3.53 0.17 -10.89
C ASP A 387 -3.76 1.52 -11.59
N GLU A 388 -3.62 1.56 -12.92
CA GLU A 388 -3.86 2.75 -13.72
C GLU A 388 -5.29 3.30 -13.54
N LEU A 389 -6.29 2.42 -13.48
CA LEU A 389 -7.69 2.83 -13.32
C LEU A 389 -8.07 3.12 -11.86
N THR A 390 -7.25 2.66 -10.91
CA THR A 390 -7.51 2.80 -9.46
C THR A 390 -6.58 3.80 -8.77
N ALA A 391 -5.65 4.39 -9.53
CA ALA A 391 -4.74 5.41 -9.05
C ALA A 391 -5.53 6.65 -8.59
N GLN A 392 -5.17 7.15 -7.42
CA GLN A 392 -5.73 8.38 -6.89
C GLN A 392 -4.86 9.56 -7.32
N PRO A 393 -5.44 10.76 -7.48
CA PRO A 393 -4.64 11.96 -7.71
C PRO A 393 -3.67 12.18 -6.53
N PRO A 394 -2.47 12.72 -6.81
CA PRO A 394 -1.52 13.05 -5.75
C PRO A 394 -2.12 14.16 -4.87
N HIS A 395 -1.91 14.05 -3.56
CA HIS A 395 -2.25 15.10 -2.60
C HIS A 395 -0.97 15.83 -2.16
N PRO A 396 -0.96 17.18 -2.04
CA PRO A 396 0.23 17.93 -1.62
C PRO A 396 0.81 17.44 -0.29
N LEU A 397 -0.07 17.07 0.64
CA LEU A 397 0.27 16.52 1.95
C LEU A 397 -0.21 15.07 2.11
N VAL A 398 0.70 14.15 2.41
CA VAL A 398 0.41 12.74 2.68
C VAL A 398 0.82 12.36 4.10
N ILE A 399 -0.04 11.67 4.82
CA ILE A 399 0.31 11.04 6.11
C ILE A 399 0.52 9.55 5.88
N SER A 400 1.68 9.04 6.28
CA SER A 400 2.04 7.64 6.09
C SER A 400 2.83 7.11 7.28
N THR A 401 2.98 5.79 7.35
CA THR A 401 3.97 5.18 8.24
C THR A 401 5.32 5.05 7.57
N PHE A 402 6.39 4.88 8.37
CA PHE A 402 7.75 4.59 7.88
C PHE A 402 7.75 3.44 6.86
N HIS A 403 7.06 2.36 7.20
CA HIS A 403 6.89 1.16 6.38
C HIS A 403 6.18 1.44 5.05
N ARG A 404 5.05 2.15 5.08
CA ARG A 404 4.28 2.47 3.86
C ARG A 404 4.93 3.54 2.99
N ALA A 405 5.90 4.27 3.54
CA ALA A 405 6.66 5.29 2.84
C ALA A 405 7.84 4.71 2.05
N LYS A 406 8.23 3.46 2.30
CA LYS A 406 9.28 2.78 1.55
C LYS A 406 8.93 2.72 0.05
N GLY A 407 9.94 2.94 -0.80
CA GLY A 407 9.77 3.05 -2.25
C GLY A 407 9.15 4.37 -2.73
N LEU A 408 8.85 5.31 -1.83
CA LEU A 408 8.34 6.63 -2.20
C LEU A 408 9.37 7.72 -1.93
N GLU A 409 9.11 8.87 -2.53
CA GLU A 409 9.97 10.03 -2.43
C GLU A 409 9.11 11.27 -2.28
N PHE A 410 9.56 12.19 -1.43
CA PHE A 410 8.92 13.46 -1.15
C PHE A 410 9.99 14.53 -1.13
N ASP A 411 9.64 15.74 -1.56
CA ASP A 411 10.60 16.84 -1.54
C ASP A 411 10.78 17.33 -0.09
N ARG A 412 9.69 17.33 0.70
CA ARG A 412 9.70 17.58 2.15
C ARG A 412 9.19 16.40 2.96
N VAL A 413 9.88 16.07 4.05
CA VAL A 413 9.46 15.05 5.02
C VAL A 413 9.47 15.61 6.44
N LEU A 414 8.31 15.51 7.11
CA LEU A 414 8.16 15.73 8.55
C LEU A 414 8.17 14.37 9.25
N VAL A 415 9.22 14.08 10.00
CA VAL A 415 9.32 12.83 10.78
C VAL A 415 8.80 13.07 12.19
N VAL A 416 7.78 12.30 12.56
CA VAL A 416 7.29 12.24 13.94
C VAL A 416 8.33 11.53 14.80
N ASP A 417 8.81 12.17 15.86
CA ASP A 417 9.81 11.56 16.76
C ASP A 417 9.27 10.23 17.32
N PRO A 418 9.91 9.09 17.01
CA PRO A 418 9.42 7.77 17.42
C PRO A 418 9.61 7.47 18.92
N GLY A 419 10.26 8.37 19.69
CA GLY A 419 10.62 8.12 21.09
C GLY A 419 11.84 7.19 21.20
N ARG A 420 12.21 6.78 22.43
CA ARG A 420 13.29 5.79 22.63
C ARG A 420 12.82 4.37 22.32
N ILE A 421 13.76 3.45 22.11
CA ILE A 421 13.44 2.01 22.06
C ILE A 421 13.07 1.56 23.48
N ASP A 422 11.83 1.13 23.68
CA ASP A 422 11.39 0.59 24.97
C ASP A 422 11.86 -0.87 25.11
N THR A 423 12.66 -1.15 26.13
CA THR A 423 13.19 -2.49 26.42
C THR A 423 12.09 -3.52 26.67
N SER A 424 10.92 -3.10 27.16
CA SER A 424 9.76 -4.00 27.35
C SER A 424 9.06 -4.39 26.05
N GLU A 425 9.19 -3.59 24.99
CA GLU A 425 8.66 -3.90 23.65
C GLU A 425 9.57 -4.87 22.89
N VAL A 426 10.87 -4.90 23.19
CA VAL A 426 11.84 -5.83 22.59
C VAL A 426 11.65 -7.25 23.12
N SER A 427 11.39 -7.42 24.43
CA SER A 427 11.01 -8.71 25.02
C SER A 427 9.70 -9.30 24.45
N LEU A 428 8.92 -8.49 23.72
CA LEU A 428 7.67 -8.90 23.04
C LEU A 428 7.90 -9.27 21.56
N GLY A 429 9.15 -9.40 21.11
CA GLY A 429 9.48 -9.87 19.76
C GLY A 429 9.48 -8.79 18.69
N VAL A 430 9.80 -7.54 19.04
CA VAL A 430 10.08 -6.46 18.09
C VAL A 430 11.58 -6.27 18.01
N ASP A 431 12.16 -6.52 16.82
CA ASP A 431 13.58 -6.31 16.58
C ASP A 431 13.95 -4.83 16.77
N ALA A 432 14.92 -4.56 17.63
CA ALA A 432 15.44 -3.22 17.85
C ALA A 432 16.12 -2.68 16.58
N ALA A 433 16.75 -3.54 15.79
CA ALA A 433 17.37 -3.18 14.53
C ALA A 433 16.30 -2.80 13.47
N ASP A 434 15.13 -3.45 13.45
CA ASP A 434 13.99 -3.02 12.64
C ASP A 434 13.57 -1.58 12.93
N ARG A 435 13.63 -1.13 14.19
CA ARG A 435 13.31 0.27 14.56
C ARG A 435 14.33 1.25 14.02
N VAL A 436 15.60 0.91 14.12
CA VAL A 436 16.71 1.68 13.55
C VAL A 436 16.52 1.81 12.04
N ARG A 437 16.31 0.69 11.34
CA ARG A 437 16.07 0.66 9.89
C ARG A 437 14.84 1.46 9.51
N ALA A 438 13.74 1.37 10.26
CA ALA A 438 12.52 2.12 10.00
C ALA A 438 12.71 3.64 10.13
N LEU A 439 13.42 4.11 11.17
CA LEU A 439 13.74 5.54 11.32
C LEU A 439 14.70 6.01 10.22
N TYR A 440 15.75 5.24 9.93
CA TYR A 440 16.68 5.52 8.83
C TYR A 440 15.94 5.61 7.47
N VAL A 441 15.03 4.68 7.20
CA VAL A 441 14.18 4.69 5.99
C VAL A 441 13.35 5.97 5.93
N ALA A 442 12.70 6.36 7.04
CA ALA A 442 11.89 7.58 7.10
C ALA A 442 12.72 8.84 6.79
N MET A 443 13.91 8.96 7.41
CA MET A 443 14.79 10.10 7.20
C MET A 443 15.36 10.16 5.77
N THR A 444 15.56 9.01 5.11
CA THR A 444 16.06 8.92 3.72
C THR A 444 14.95 9.01 2.64
N ARG A 445 13.72 9.37 3.02
CA ARG A 445 12.63 9.65 2.05
C ARG A 445 12.65 11.08 1.51
N ALA A 446 13.27 12.01 2.23
CA ALA A 446 13.38 13.41 1.82
C ALA A 446 14.36 13.57 0.65
N ARG A 447 13.98 14.39 -0.33
CA ARG A 447 14.90 14.85 -1.38
C ARG A 447 15.55 16.18 -1.04
N GLU A 448 14.82 17.08 -0.36
CA GLU A 448 15.28 18.46 -0.13
C GLU A 448 15.18 18.85 1.34
N GLU A 449 14.05 18.61 1.99
CA GLU A 449 13.81 19.11 3.33
C GLU A 449 13.39 17.99 4.28
N ILE A 450 14.04 17.94 5.45
CA ILE A 450 13.66 17.06 6.55
C ILE A 450 13.47 17.86 7.83
N TYR A 451 12.32 17.67 8.46
CA TYR A 451 11.98 18.31 9.72
C TYR A 451 11.57 17.28 10.75
N ARG A 452 11.85 17.58 12.01
CA ARG A 452 11.21 16.93 13.13
C ARG A 452 9.82 17.53 13.31
N LEU A 453 8.80 16.68 13.48
CA LEU A 453 7.47 17.12 13.87
C LEU A 453 7.25 16.85 15.36
N ASP A 454 7.23 17.91 16.14
CA ASP A 454 6.82 17.82 17.54
C ASP A 454 5.30 17.74 17.67
N LEU A 455 4.86 16.71 18.37
CA LEU A 455 3.46 16.44 18.60
C LEU A 455 2.94 17.29 19.77
N PRO A 456 1.72 17.87 19.68
CA PRO A 456 1.04 18.45 20.84
C PRO A 456 0.94 17.45 21.98
N GLU A 457 1.04 17.86 23.25
CA GLU A 457 1.05 16.95 24.42
C GLU A 457 -0.03 15.85 24.35
N ARG A 458 -1.27 16.21 24.02
CA ARG A 458 -2.41 15.29 23.87
C ARG A 458 -2.22 14.15 22.86
N VAL A 459 -1.29 14.30 21.92
CA VAL A 459 -0.94 13.34 20.86
C VAL A 459 0.53 12.95 20.93
N ARG A 460 1.27 13.19 22.02
CA ARG A 460 2.64 12.68 22.18
C ARG A 460 2.66 11.20 22.64
N PRO A 461 3.58 10.36 22.14
CA PRO A 461 3.65 8.92 22.49
C PRO A 461 3.82 8.63 23.98
N ASP A 462 4.54 9.50 24.69
CA ASP A 462 4.80 9.45 26.13
C ASP A 462 3.64 10.03 26.97
N HIS A 463 2.73 10.78 26.35
CA HIS A 463 1.53 11.25 27.01
C HIS A 463 0.59 10.08 27.31
N LYS A 464 -0.01 10.11 28.50
CA LYS A 464 -0.90 9.06 29.01
C LYS A 464 -2.00 8.65 28.00
N GLY A 465 -2.42 9.56 27.13
CA GLY A 465 -3.43 9.33 26.09
C GLY A 465 -3.01 8.41 24.94
N LEU A 466 -1.72 8.36 24.55
CA LEU A 466 -1.26 7.48 23.46
C LEU A 466 -1.02 6.04 23.91
N ARG A 467 -0.67 5.82 25.18
CA ARG A 467 -0.71 4.48 25.80
C ARG A 467 -2.11 3.85 25.75
N LEU A 468 -3.14 4.68 25.60
CA LEU A 468 -4.51 4.24 25.44
C LEU A 468 -4.88 3.94 23.99
N ILE A 469 -3.99 4.12 23.02
CA ILE A 469 -4.23 3.79 21.62
C ILE A 469 -3.32 2.64 21.22
N ARG A 470 -3.94 1.50 20.94
CA ARG A 470 -3.23 0.26 20.61
C ARG A 470 -4.07 -0.60 19.69
N LYS A 471 -3.40 -1.52 19.01
CA LYS A 471 -4.08 -2.54 18.21
C LYS A 471 -4.84 -3.50 19.12
N ASP A 472 -6.14 -3.62 18.92
CA ASP A 472 -6.94 -4.65 19.56
C ASP A 472 -6.62 -6.01 18.92
N LYS A 473 -6.15 -6.96 19.73
CA LYS A 473 -5.77 -8.30 19.27
C LYS A 473 -6.94 -9.10 18.71
N ARG A 474 -8.19 -8.77 19.07
CA ARG A 474 -9.38 -9.54 18.65
C ARG A 474 -9.91 -9.15 17.28
N THR A 475 -9.73 -7.88 16.92
CA THR A 475 -10.23 -7.31 15.65
C THR A 475 -9.09 -6.96 14.70
N GLY A 476 -7.86 -6.84 15.22
CA GLY A 476 -6.72 -6.37 14.46
C GLY A 476 -6.75 -4.86 14.17
N ARG A 477 -7.69 -4.11 14.74
CA ARG A 477 -7.90 -2.67 14.50
C ARG A 477 -7.21 -1.83 15.56
N TRP A 478 -6.81 -0.61 15.21
CA TRP A 478 -6.45 0.37 16.23
C TRP A 478 -7.67 0.78 17.03
N ALA A 479 -7.51 0.95 18.34
CA ALA A 479 -8.62 1.32 19.21
C ALA A 479 -8.18 2.22 20.35
N ARG A 480 -9.14 3.02 20.86
CA ARG A 480 -8.98 3.87 22.03
C ARG A 480 -9.49 3.12 23.26
N PHE A 481 -8.64 3.07 24.28
CA PHE A 481 -8.91 2.47 25.57
C PHE A 481 -9.06 3.57 26.63
N GLY A 482 -9.62 3.24 27.79
CA GLY A 482 -9.57 4.11 28.96
C GLY A 482 -8.47 3.70 29.94
N PHE A 483 -8.24 4.53 30.94
CA PHE A 483 -7.36 4.19 32.07
C PHE A 483 -7.82 2.91 32.79
N GLN A 484 -9.13 2.69 32.85
CA GLN A 484 -9.69 1.43 33.29
C GLN A 484 -9.52 0.37 32.20
N HIS A 485 -8.95 -0.79 32.54
CA HIS A 485 -8.64 -1.87 31.60
C HIS A 485 -9.84 -2.38 30.77
N TRP A 486 -11.07 -2.20 31.27
CA TRP A 486 -12.31 -2.57 30.61
C TRP A 486 -12.88 -1.47 29.70
N LYS A 487 -12.51 -0.20 29.93
CA LYS A 487 -13.11 0.92 29.20
C LYS A 487 -12.62 0.95 27.75
N ARG A 488 -13.58 0.95 26.83
CA ARG A 488 -13.39 1.10 25.38
C ARG A 488 -14.02 2.42 24.96
N SER A 489 -13.25 3.28 24.31
CA SER A 489 -13.65 4.66 23.99
C SER A 489 -13.58 4.98 22.49
N GLY A 490 -13.25 4.00 21.66
CA GLY A 490 -13.17 4.20 20.22
C GLY A 490 -12.51 3.06 19.47
N MET A 491 -12.73 3.00 18.16
CA MET A 491 -12.10 2.03 17.27
C MET A 491 -11.88 2.62 15.88
N GLU A 492 -10.87 2.10 15.17
CA GLU A 492 -10.57 2.43 13.79
C GLU A 492 -11.69 1.94 12.86
N ILE A 493 -12.08 2.85 11.96
CA ILE A 493 -13.01 2.56 10.86
C ILE A 493 -12.20 2.32 9.60
N LEU A 494 -12.49 1.21 8.95
CA LEU A 494 -11.88 0.75 7.71
C LEU A 494 -12.85 0.99 6.56
N GLY A 495 -12.32 1.17 5.36
CA GLY A 495 -13.19 1.42 4.20
C GLY A 495 -14.19 0.31 3.87
N GLY A 496 -13.92 -0.94 4.26
CA GLY A 496 -14.86 -2.07 4.12
C GLY A 496 -15.97 -2.12 5.18
N ASP A 497 -16.02 -1.13 6.09
CA ASP A 497 -17.03 -1.08 7.15
C ASP A 497 -18.37 -0.55 6.67
N ILE A 498 -18.47 -0.08 5.43
CA ILE A 498 -19.73 0.28 4.79
C ILE A 498 -20.21 -0.86 3.90
N HIS A 499 -21.51 -1.15 3.96
CA HIS A 499 -22.14 -2.17 3.16
C HIS A 499 -22.17 -1.74 1.68
N VAL A 500 -21.52 -2.52 0.82
CA VAL A 500 -21.38 -2.20 -0.61
C VAL A 500 -22.16 -3.14 -1.54
N ARG A 501 -22.74 -4.23 -1.03
CA ARG A 501 -23.49 -5.20 -1.87
C ARG A 501 -24.89 -4.73 -2.21
N GLN A 502 -25.44 -3.83 -1.40
CA GLN A 502 -26.71 -3.17 -1.60
C GLN A 502 -26.49 -1.67 -1.46
N PRO A 503 -27.13 -0.84 -2.30
CA PRO A 503 -27.02 0.60 -2.19
C PRO A 503 -27.61 1.06 -0.86
N ALA A 504 -27.01 2.09 -0.27
CA ALA A 504 -27.61 2.75 0.87
C ALA A 504 -28.88 3.46 0.40
N VAL A 505 -30.02 3.00 0.86
CA VAL A 505 -31.30 3.65 0.58
C VAL A 505 -31.92 3.96 1.93
N GLY A 506 -32.32 5.22 2.13
CA GLY A 506 -32.87 5.67 3.41
C GLY A 506 -34.02 4.75 3.83
N ARG A 507 -34.08 4.37 5.11
CA ARG A 507 -35.12 3.47 5.63
C ARG A 507 -36.51 4.01 5.24
N GLY A 508 -37.23 3.28 4.41
CA GLY A 508 -38.59 3.61 3.96
C GLY A 508 -38.70 4.62 2.80
N ARG A 509 -37.62 4.88 2.05
CA ARG A 509 -37.62 5.79 0.88
C ARG A 509 -36.87 5.18 -0.32
N GLU A 510 -37.47 4.19 -0.97
CA GLU A 510 -36.89 3.53 -2.16
C GLU A 510 -36.60 4.51 -3.31
N ASP A 511 -37.36 5.62 -3.41
CA ASP A 511 -37.18 6.68 -4.41
C ASP A 511 -35.95 7.60 -4.17
N ASP A 512 -35.22 7.44 -3.05
CA ASP A 512 -34.11 8.33 -2.66
C ASP A 512 -32.73 7.90 -3.21
N ALA A 513 -32.61 6.73 -3.83
CA ALA A 513 -31.30 6.19 -4.23
C ALA A 513 -30.59 7.04 -5.29
N VAL A 514 -31.27 7.46 -6.36
CA VAL A 514 -30.70 8.35 -7.40
C VAL A 514 -30.34 9.71 -6.80
N ALA A 515 -31.19 10.24 -5.92
CA ALA A 515 -30.93 11.50 -5.23
C ALA A 515 -29.71 11.40 -4.29
N LEU A 516 -29.50 10.26 -3.65
CA LEU A 516 -28.30 10.00 -2.85
C LEU A 516 -27.06 9.91 -3.73
N GLN A 517 -27.12 9.24 -4.88
CA GLN A 517 -25.99 9.18 -5.81
C GLN A 517 -25.57 10.57 -6.30
N ASN A 518 -26.53 11.45 -6.58
CA ASN A 518 -26.24 12.85 -6.91
C ASN A 518 -25.62 13.59 -5.73
N TYR A 519 -26.12 13.39 -4.51
CA TYR A 519 -25.56 14.01 -3.30
C TYR A 519 -24.12 13.55 -3.02
N LEU A 520 -23.84 12.25 -3.11
CA LEU A 520 -22.48 11.71 -2.99
C LEU A 520 -21.52 12.31 -4.02
N ARG A 521 -22.04 12.69 -5.18
CA ARG A 521 -21.25 13.26 -6.28
C ARG A 521 -20.99 14.76 -6.12
N SER A 522 -21.97 15.53 -5.64
CA SER A 522 -21.89 17.00 -5.63
C SER A 522 -21.60 17.59 -4.25
N GLU A 523 -22.03 16.95 -3.17
CA GLU A 523 -22.02 17.52 -1.82
C GLU A 523 -21.05 16.81 -0.86
N VAL A 524 -20.44 15.68 -1.27
CA VAL A 524 -19.54 14.91 -0.40
C VAL A 524 -18.14 14.87 -0.98
N SER A 525 -17.19 15.38 -0.20
CA SER A 525 -15.78 15.55 -0.56
C SER A 525 -14.86 14.80 0.40
N SER A 526 -13.62 14.55 -0.06
CA SER A 526 -12.58 14.00 0.80
C SER A 526 -12.28 14.96 1.96
N GLY A 527 -12.19 14.43 3.17
CA GLY A 527 -12.00 15.20 4.39
C GLY A 527 -13.28 15.69 5.07
N ASP A 528 -14.46 15.43 4.48
CA ASP A 528 -15.72 15.84 5.10
C ASP A 528 -16.01 15.07 6.40
N PRO A 529 -16.57 15.73 7.43
CA PRO A 529 -16.89 15.10 8.70
C PRO A 529 -18.10 14.17 8.58
N VAL A 530 -17.94 12.95 9.07
CA VAL A 530 -19.03 11.96 9.15
C VAL A 530 -19.10 11.30 10.52
N GLU A 531 -20.25 10.71 10.82
CA GLU A 531 -20.46 9.93 12.04
C GLU A 531 -21.22 8.64 11.72
N LEU A 532 -20.96 7.58 12.50
CA LEU A 532 -21.83 6.41 12.51
C LEU A 532 -22.85 6.57 13.64
N VAL A 533 -24.13 6.38 13.32
CA VAL A 533 -25.23 6.58 14.27
C VAL A 533 -26.04 5.28 14.39
N ARG A 534 -26.25 4.83 15.64
CA ARG A 534 -26.99 3.60 15.95
C ARG A 534 -28.45 3.73 15.49
N ILE A 535 -28.98 2.73 14.81
CA ILE A 535 -30.34 2.75 14.21
C ILE A 535 -31.29 1.66 14.72
N ASP A 536 -30.76 0.61 15.35
CA ASP A 536 -31.56 -0.50 15.87
C ASP A 536 -31.42 -0.62 17.38
N GLU A 537 -32.46 -1.16 18.03
CA GLU A 537 -32.39 -1.61 19.41
C GLU A 537 -31.51 -2.87 19.52
N VAL A 538 -30.90 -3.05 20.70
CA VAL A 538 -29.93 -4.11 20.98
C VAL A 538 -30.57 -5.49 20.72
N PRO A 539 -29.94 -6.40 19.94
CA PRO A 539 -30.45 -7.77 19.82
C PRO A 539 -30.62 -8.38 21.22
N ALA A 540 -31.85 -8.77 21.57
CA ALA A 540 -32.19 -9.26 22.91
C ALA A 540 -31.45 -10.57 23.25
N ASP A 541 -31.16 -11.36 22.23
CA ASP A 541 -30.33 -12.55 22.24
C ASP A 541 -29.02 -12.30 21.48
N HIS A 542 -27.89 -12.48 22.16
CA HIS A 542 -26.57 -12.36 21.54
C HIS A 542 -26.22 -13.56 20.63
N ASP A 543 -27.23 -14.25 20.10
CA ASP A 543 -27.12 -15.50 19.34
C ASP A 543 -26.28 -15.32 18.07
N GLY A 544 -26.34 -14.13 17.45
CA GLY A 544 -25.50 -13.77 16.31
C GLY A 544 -24.13 -13.19 16.65
N ARG A 545 -23.78 -12.97 17.93
CA ARG A 545 -22.53 -12.31 18.39
C ARG A 545 -22.15 -11.06 17.57
N THR A 546 -23.15 -10.23 17.29
CA THR A 546 -23.06 -9.09 16.37
C THR A 546 -23.62 -7.85 17.06
N GLY A 547 -23.03 -6.68 16.80
CA GLY A 547 -23.52 -5.40 17.31
C GLY A 547 -24.78 -4.89 16.59
N PRO A 548 -25.40 -3.80 17.10
CA PRO A 548 -26.58 -3.19 16.48
C PRO A 548 -26.24 -2.57 15.12
N GLY A 549 -27.26 -2.25 14.34
CA GLY A 549 -27.11 -1.52 13.08
C GLY A 549 -26.61 -0.09 13.31
N TYR A 550 -25.82 0.42 12.37
CA TYR A 550 -25.40 1.83 12.29
C TYR A 550 -25.58 2.35 10.85
N VAL A 551 -25.94 3.62 10.71
CA VAL A 551 -25.85 4.37 9.45
C VAL A 551 -24.69 5.35 9.48
N LEU A 552 -24.03 5.52 8.35
CA LEU A 552 -23.08 6.60 8.12
C LEU A 552 -23.85 7.86 7.73
N ARG A 553 -23.62 8.93 8.49
CA ARG A 553 -24.28 10.22 8.27
C ARG A 553 -23.26 11.28 7.88
N HIS A 554 -23.57 12.00 6.82
CA HIS A 554 -22.92 13.25 6.45
C HIS A 554 -23.93 14.38 6.64
N GLU A 555 -23.57 15.38 7.45
CA GLU A 555 -24.50 16.42 7.91
C GLU A 555 -25.80 15.82 8.49
N HIS A 556 -26.93 15.98 7.78
CA HIS A 556 -28.24 15.46 8.17
C HIS A 556 -28.70 14.28 7.31
N ARG A 557 -27.88 13.80 6.36
CA ARG A 557 -28.27 12.77 5.40
C ARG A 557 -27.56 11.44 5.68
N GLU A 558 -28.33 10.36 5.60
CA GLU A 558 -27.80 9.00 5.63
C GLU A 558 -27.19 8.68 4.27
N ILE A 559 -25.90 8.36 4.27
CA ILE A 559 -25.12 8.13 3.05
C ILE A 559 -24.54 6.72 2.94
N GLY A 560 -24.66 5.92 4.00
CA GLY A 560 -24.13 4.57 4.07
C GLY A 560 -24.75 3.77 5.21
N VAL A 561 -24.64 2.45 5.14
CA VAL A 561 -25.03 1.53 6.23
C VAL A 561 -23.79 0.75 6.64
N ALA A 562 -23.58 0.57 7.94
CA ALA A 562 -22.45 -0.20 8.42
C ALA A 562 -22.58 -1.69 8.05
N SER A 563 -21.46 -2.29 7.66
CA SER A 563 -21.40 -3.70 7.26
C SER A 563 -21.55 -4.64 8.45
N GLU A 564 -21.96 -5.88 8.18
CA GLU A 564 -22.00 -6.91 9.20
C GLU A 564 -20.61 -7.17 9.82
N ALA A 565 -19.56 -7.14 9.01
CA ALA A 565 -18.18 -7.29 9.46
C ALA A 565 -17.80 -6.24 10.51
N PHE A 566 -18.16 -4.98 10.28
CA PHE A 566 -17.98 -3.91 11.27
C PHE A 566 -18.73 -4.22 12.58
N ARG A 567 -20.00 -4.62 12.49
CA ARG A 567 -20.82 -4.91 13.68
C ARG A 567 -20.26 -6.09 14.49
N VAL A 568 -19.74 -7.11 13.82
CA VAL A 568 -19.06 -8.25 14.46
C VAL A 568 -17.77 -7.80 15.15
N ASP A 569 -16.97 -6.96 14.50
CA ASP A 569 -15.75 -6.42 15.10
C ASP A 569 -16.05 -5.49 16.29
N LEU A 570 -17.09 -4.65 16.20
CA LEU A 570 -17.55 -3.82 17.30
C LEU A 570 -17.97 -4.68 18.49
N TYR A 571 -18.74 -5.76 18.26
CA TYR A 571 -19.09 -6.73 19.31
C TYR A 571 -17.82 -7.32 19.94
N ARG A 572 -16.87 -7.81 19.15
CA ARG A 572 -15.61 -8.42 19.64
C ARG A 572 -14.75 -7.43 20.42
N HIS A 573 -14.75 -6.17 20.01
CA HIS A 573 -14.01 -5.09 20.65
C HIS A 573 -14.56 -4.74 22.03
N LEU A 574 -15.89 -4.63 22.12
CA LEU A 574 -16.61 -4.34 23.37
C LEU A 574 -16.72 -5.58 24.27
N GLN A 575 -16.61 -6.78 23.71
CA GLN A 575 -16.53 -8.02 24.47
C GLN A 575 -15.28 -7.96 25.35
N GLN A 576 -15.43 -7.88 26.68
CA GLN A 576 -14.26 -7.77 27.58
C GLN A 576 -13.62 -9.14 27.86
N SER A 577 -14.43 -10.20 27.92
CA SER A 577 -14.04 -11.61 28.09
C SER A 577 -14.93 -12.51 27.23
N ARG A 578 -14.60 -13.80 27.08
CA ARG A 578 -15.39 -14.75 26.26
C ARG A 578 -16.84 -14.92 26.74
N THR A 579 -17.09 -14.66 28.02
CA THR A 579 -18.40 -14.75 28.68
C THR A 579 -19.09 -13.40 28.83
N PHE A 580 -18.36 -12.29 28.63
CA PHE A 580 -18.93 -10.95 28.70
C PHE A 580 -19.80 -10.69 27.47
N LEU A 581 -21.03 -10.25 27.71
CA LEU A 581 -22.01 -9.90 26.71
C LEU A 581 -22.19 -8.38 26.73
N PRO A 582 -21.73 -7.65 25.69
CA PRO A 582 -21.86 -6.20 25.65
C PRO A 582 -23.33 -5.77 25.65
N ARG A 583 -23.72 -5.02 26.68
CA ARG A 583 -25.07 -4.45 26.80
C ARG A 583 -25.11 -2.98 26.43
N ASN A 584 -24.02 -2.27 26.70
CA ASN A 584 -23.88 -0.85 26.42
C ASN A 584 -23.18 -0.65 25.06
N TRP A 585 -23.88 -0.03 24.11
CA TRP A 585 -23.42 0.19 22.74
C TRP A 585 -23.31 1.69 22.47
N PRO A 586 -22.26 2.16 21.77
CA PRO A 586 -22.14 3.57 21.46
C PRO A 586 -23.33 4.02 20.62
N GLN A 587 -23.95 5.14 20.99
CA GLN A 587 -25.02 5.74 20.21
C GLN A 587 -24.45 6.38 18.95
N ARG A 588 -23.25 6.97 19.05
CA ARG A 588 -22.53 7.57 17.94
C ARG A 588 -21.05 7.22 17.96
N LEU A 589 -20.46 7.14 16.77
CA LEU A 589 -19.02 7.13 16.56
C LEU A 589 -18.64 8.40 15.79
N THR A 590 -17.96 9.32 16.47
CA THR A 590 -17.59 10.64 15.93
C THR A 590 -16.10 10.73 15.61
N GLY A 591 -15.67 11.82 14.96
CA GLY A 591 -14.27 12.03 14.57
C GLY A 591 -13.86 11.26 13.31
N LEU A 592 -14.83 10.77 12.53
CA LEU A 592 -14.61 10.11 11.25
C LEU A 592 -14.61 11.13 10.11
N ARG A 593 -14.01 10.73 9.00
CA ARG A 593 -13.88 11.55 7.79
C ARG A 593 -14.17 10.71 6.54
N ILE A 594 -14.65 11.35 5.49
CA ILE A 594 -14.65 10.73 4.16
C ILE A 594 -13.21 10.66 3.65
N ASP A 595 -12.73 9.47 3.35
CA ASP A 595 -11.47 9.29 2.62
C ASP A 595 -11.71 9.60 1.14
N VAL A 596 -12.68 8.90 0.54
CA VAL A 596 -13.04 9.05 -0.87
C VAL A 596 -14.45 8.51 -1.14
N ILE A 597 -15.08 8.98 -2.21
CA ILE A 597 -16.26 8.35 -2.81
C ILE A 597 -15.79 7.38 -3.89
N GLU A 598 -16.17 6.11 -3.76
CA GLU A 598 -15.70 5.07 -4.66
C GLU A 598 -16.82 4.40 -5.46
N THR A 599 -16.48 3.87 -6.62
CA THR A 599 -17.36 3.02 -7.41
C THR A 599 -17.34 1.60 -6.86
N VAL A 600 -18.50 1.07 -6.49
CA VAL A 600 -18.64 -0.31 -6.03
C VAL A 600 -19.47 -1.13 -7.00
N ALA A 601 -19.30 -2.45 -6.98
CA ALA A 601 -20.13 -3.40 -7.70
C ALA A 601 -20.83 -4.33 -6.71
N GLY A 602 -22.13 -4.12 -6.54
CA GLY A 602 -22.96 -4.94 -5.66
C GLY A 602 -23.87 -5.89 -6.44
N GLU A 603 -24.99 -6.26 -5.83
CA GLU A 603 -26.01 -7.11 -6.42
C GLU A 603 -26.80 -6.35 -7.49
N ARG A 604 -26.87 -6.91 -8.71
CA ARG A 604 -27.60 -6.30 -9.83
C ARG A 604 -29.08 -6.10 -9.52
N ALA A 605 -29.70 -7.08 -8.86
CA ALA A 605 -31.11 -7.01 -8.46
C ALA A 605 -31.37 -5.85 -7.48
N ALA A 606 -30.45 -5.64 -6.53
CA ALA A 606 -30.55 -4.54 -5.58
C ALA A 606 -30.49 -3.17 -6.28
N GLY A 607 -29.52 -2.98 -7.20
CA GLY A 607 -29.43 -1.75 -8.00
C GLY A 607 -30.68 -1.50 -8.86
N ARG A 608 -31.22 -2.54 -9.50
CA ARG A 608 -32.44 -2.45 -10.30
C ARG A 608 -33.66 -2.06 -9.48
N GLN A 609 -33.84 -2.67 -8.30
CA GLN A 609 -34.98 -2.42 -7.42
C GLN A 609 -35.08 -0.94 -7.02
N VAL A 610 -33.93 -0.27 -6.87
CA VAL A 610 -33.87 1.12 -6.40
C VAL A 610 -33.59 2.13 -7.53
N GLY A 611 -33.72 1.70 -8.79
CA GLY A 611 -33.61 2.60 -9.95
C GLY A 611 -32.18 3.03 -10.33
N LEU A 612 -31.14 2.31 -9.89
CA LEU A 612 -29.73 2.57 -10.26
C LEU A 612 -29.26 1.80 -11.50
N GLY A 613 -30.18 1.12 -12.20
CA GLY A 613 -29.89 0.39 -13.44
C GLY A 613 -29.41 -1.05 -13.25
N ASP A 614 -29.13 -1.71 -14.38
CA ASP A 614 -28.92 -3.17 -14.47
C ASP A 614 -27.47 -3.65 -14.28
N LEU A 615 -26.53 -2.71 -14.25
CA LEU A 615 -25.11 -3.01 -14.10
C LEU A 615 -24.76 -3.42 -12.66
N GLY A 616 -25.53 -2.94 -11.68
CA GLY A 616 -25.22 -3.15 -10.26
C GLY A 616 -23.94 -2.43 -9.83
N MET A 617 -23.71 -1.24 -10.39
CA MET A 617 -22.62 -0.33 -10.02
C MET A 617 -23.20 0.95 -9.43
N TRP A 618 -22.59 1.49 -8.38
CA TRP A 618 -22.97 2.76 -7.78
C TRP A 618 -21.82 3.36 -6.98
N LEU A 619 -21.98 4.61 -6.56
CA LEU A 619 -21.09 5.30 -5.63
C LEU A 619 -21.38 4.89 -4.19
N ALA A 620 -20.31 4.66 -3.43
CA ALA A 620 -20.36 4.45 -1.98
C ALA A 620 -19.30 5.30 -1.28
N PRO A 621 -19.61 5.87 -0.10
CA PRO A 621 -18.64 6.59 0.70
C PRO A 621 -17.68 5.62 1.42
N ARG A 622 -16.39 5.95 1.41
CA ARG A 622 -15.37 5.24 2.18
C ARG A 622 -14.96 6.08 3.39
N PRO A 623 -15.42 5.75 4.61
CA PRO A 623 -14.99 6.46 5.80
C PRO A 623 -13.60 6.00 6.26
N THR A 624 -12.93 6.88 6.99
CA THR A 624 -11.66 6.61 7.67
C THR A 624 -11.60 7.34 9.01
N GLY A 625 -10.70 6.90 9.88
CA GLY A 625 -10.39 7.57 11.14
C GLY A 625 -10.52 6.68 12.36
N LEU A 626 -10.09 7.21 13.50
CA LEU A 626 -10.18 6.55 14.80
C LEU A 626 -11.42 7.06 15.54
N GLY A 627 -12.56 6.41 15.27
CA GLY A 627 -13.88 6.80 15.78
C GLY A 627 -13.92 6.86 17.31
N ARG A 628 -14.58 7.88 17.85
CA ARG A 628 -14.78 8.09 19.29
C ARG A 628 -16.17 7.65 19.70
N PHE A 629 -16.26 6.83 20.74
CA PHE A 629 -17.53 6.33 21.24
C PHE A 629 -18.23 7.37 22.10
N GLU A 630 -19.45 7.71 21.70
CA GLU A 630 -20.38 8.50 22.49
C GLU A 630 -21.54 7.60 22.89
N TYR A 631 -21.64 7.34 24.19
CA TYR A 631 -22.71 6.54 24.78
C TYR A 631 -23.85 7.46 25.24
N ASP A 632 -25.06 6.94 25.27
CA ASP A 632 -26.19 7.65 25.85
C ASP A 632 -25.98 7.72 27.38
N PRO A 633 -26.04 8.92 28.01
CA PRO A 633 -25.93 9.03 29.46
C PRO A 633 -27.01 8.26 30.24
N THR A 634 -28.12 7.90 29.58
CA THR A 634 -29.20 7.10 30.15
C THR A 634 -28.96 5.58 30.06
N ASP A 635 -28.10 5.12 29.14
CA ASP A 635 -27.61 3.74 29.05
C ASP A 635 -26.55 3.52 30.17
N LYS A 636 -27.00 3.38 31.42
CA LYS A 636 -26.14 2.96 32.54
C LYS A 636 -25.95 1.44 32.50
N ASP A 637 -24.72 1.02 32.18
CA ASP A 637 -23.97 -0.07 32.84
C ASP A 637 -22.53 -0.14 32.30
#